data_AF-A0A0D1B194-F1
#
_entry.id   AF-A0A0D1B194-F1
#
_cell.length_a   1.000
_cell.length_b   1.000
_cell.length_c   1.000
_cell.angle_alpha   90.00
_cell.angle_beta   90.00
_cell.angle_gamma   90.00
#
_symmetry.space_group_name_H-M   'P 1'
#
loop_
_entity.id
_entity.type
_entity.pdbx_description
1 polymer ?
#
loop_
_entity_poly.entity_id
_entity_poly.type
_entity_poly.pdbx_seq_one_letter_code
_entity_poly.pdbx_strand_id
1 'polypeptide(L)'
;MVAALVAGAALAAPAHAAPEPKNPGTPSASHSLRAPVTDENFYFVMADRFSNGSSANDDGGLGSDPMVSGFDPTKKGFYNGGDLKGLLDKIDYIQGLGTTSIWLTPSFKNKAVQPEDKSAGYHGYWVTDFTQIDPHLGTNAELKALIDEAHSRGMKVYFDIITNHTADVIGYEEGARTAYKSKDAEPYKTAAGEVFDDRDYAGTDTFPELDPAKSFPYTPVLEKGEEDLKVPSWLNDPTLYHNRGDTTFQGEDSFYGDFFGLDDLFTENPKVVEGMTKVYEDWIKDFGVDGFRIDTMKHVNDEFWQEFGPKVLQYAKEQGKDEFFMFGEVFDTSKSFTSQFTTRNKMQAVLDFPFQNAARNFASRSQPASQLETFFAGDDWYTDADSNVYELPTFLGNHDMGRIGSFIAADNPGADDAERVARDRLAHELMYFSRGNPVVYYGDEQGFTGPGGDQDARQTLFASQVPEYLDDVLLGTDATHATDNFNTGHPLYSKISELAALTAEHPALRNGAHQNRYAAEGQGIYAFSRTDAKDQREYVVAVNNSGTAQTAAVPTYIAKRNYSRIYGGSGGSAAESKTADDGKLTVTVPPLSAVVYESSGRIPHSKAAPAVALQEPATAEGDNGRIRVAADLDGSSFYEVTFQARTAGGEWEPIGTDDTAPYQVFHDVTGLKPGTAVEYRAAVLDNGGHTSVSPARTGTVPSPVLAMQKPAEGSSVDGKVEVSATASPEKADYTVNFERSVDGGQWAAIGSDSSSPAYTVFDDLAALGLADGTAVRYRATMSVPGAESVVSDIRTVVAGEIPQPDSVTVAGSLDSEMGCPDDWQPACGAAFMTLDPADKVWRLTVPKLPAGTYEFKAALNGKWDENYGAGGALNGANILLEHPGGAVTFRYDHTTHLLSPVYASQQPGAVAAAGSMNLEQGCPEDWMPACDQAQLKLDPADLVWKLSVTNLPAGNYEFKAALNRSWAESYGAGGSPNGANISLVHDGGPLTIRYDHFTHVMTAG
;
A
#
# COMPACT_ATOMS: atom_id res chain seq x y z
N MET A 1 45.87 30.13 57.02
CA MET A 1 46.71 28.93 56.96
C MET A 1 46.87 28.55 55.50
N VAL A 2 48.13 28.32 55.12
CA VAL A 2 48.78 28.11 53.81
C VAL A 2 48.03 27.22 52.78
N ALA A 3 47.97 27.69 51.51
CA ALA A 3 48.32 26.98 50.24
C ALA A 3 47.77 27.80 49.04
N ALA A 4 48.55 28.64 48.36
CA ALA A 4 49.53 28.34 47.29
C ALA A 4 48.92 27.96 45.93
N LEU A 5 48.98 28.92 44.99
CA LEU A 5 48.82 28.74 43.55
C LEU A 5 49.88 27.77 43.00
N VAL A 6 49.47 26.89 42.07
CA VAL A 6 50.32 26.44 40.96
C VAL A 6 49.48 26.44 39.69
N ALA A 7 49.96 27.22 38.72
CA ALA A 7 49.47 27.26 37.35
C ALA A 7 50.00 26.03 36.57
N GLY A 8 49.13 25.41 35.78
CA GLY A 8 49.47 24.41 34.76
C GLY A 8 48.84 24.83 33.43
N ALA A 9 49.68 25.13 32.45
CA ALA A 9 49.31 25.60 31.13
C ALA A 9 48.58 24.53 30.31
N ALA A 10 47.40 24.86 29.77
CA ALA A 10 46.81 24.16 28.64
C ALA A 10 47.09 24.99 27.37
N LEU A 11 47.86 24.40 26.45
CA LEU A 11 48.05 24.91 25.09
C LEU A 11 46.70 24.90 24.38
N ALA A 12 46.11 26.07 24.16
CA ALA A 12 45.00 26.22 23.23
C ALA A 12 45.54 26.04 21.80
N ALA A 13 45.14 24.95 21.14
CA ALA A 13 45.26 24.83 19.69
C ALA A 13 44.35 25.88 19.04
N PRO A 14 44.76 26.53 17.93
CA PRO A 14 43.94 27.52 17.29
C PRO A 14 42.68 26.84 16.74
N ALA A 15 41.52 27.35 17.15
CA ALA A 15 40.25 27.04 16.52
C ALA A 15 40.41 27.27 15.02
N HIS A 16 40.36 26.20 14.23
CA HIS A 16 40.13 26.30 12.80
C HIS A 16 38.69 26.81 12.66
N ALA A 17 38.56 28.13 12.53
CA ALA A 17 37.34 28.74 12.04
C ALA A 17 37.03 28.07 10.69
N ALA A 18 35.85 27.45 10.61
CA ALA A 18 35.31 26.98 9.35
C ALA A 18 35.38 28.14 8.34
N PRO A 19 35.83 27.89 7.09
CA PRO A 19 35.82 28.94 6.09
C PRO A 19 34.37 29.37 5.84
N GLU A 20 34.06 30.62 6.14
CA GLU A 20 32.81 31.26 5.71
C GLU A 20 32.68 31.13 4.18
N PRO A 21 31.51 30.73 3.65
CA PRO A 21 31.30 30.64 2.21
C PRO A 21 31.36 32.04 1.59
N LYS A 22 32.39 32.28 0.77
CA LYS A 22 32.53 33.48 -0.04
C LYS A 22 31.86 33.29 -1.42
N ASN A 23 30.61 33.78 -1.54
CA ASN A 23 29.93 34.38 -2.72
C ASN A 23 28.46 33.91 -2.83
N PRO A 24 27.46 34.81 -2.76
CA PRO A 24 26.05 34.47 -2.97
C PRO A 24 25.62 34.63 -4.45
N GLY A 25 26.40 34.14 -5.42
CA GLY A 25 26.13 34.42 -6.85
C GLY A 25 26.58 33.37 -7.87
N THR A 26 27.04 32.20 -7.44
CA THR A 26 27.39 31.09 -8.33
C THR A 26 26.34 29.99 -8.19
N PRO A 27 25.82 29.37 -9.27
CA PRO A 27 24.95 28.20 -9.15
C PRO A 27 25.75 27.06 -8.53
N SER A 28 25.48 26.69 -7.27
CA SER A 28 26.19 25.59 -6.62
C SER A 28 25.60 24.29 -7.14
N ALA A 29 26.24 23.67 -8.13
CA ALA A 29 26.07 22.24 -8.32
C ALA A 29 26.41 21.55 -6.99
N SER A 30 25.54 20.67 -6.53
CA SER A 30 25.66 19.91 -5.28
C SER A 30 25.83 18.43 -5.58
N HIS A 31 26.21 17.67 -4.56
CA HIS A 31 26.13 16.22 -4.62
C HIS A 31 24.68 15.77 -4.44
N SER A 32 24.32 14.62 -5.02
CA SER A 32 23.04 13.95 -4.79
C SER A 32 22.86 13.66 -3.30
N LEU A 33 21.63 13.82 -2.82
CA LEU A 33 21.34 13.70 -1.40
C LEU A 33 21.58 12.26 -0.94
N ARG A 34 22.32 12.14 0.15
CA ARG A 34 22.49 10.92 0.96
C ARG A 34 22.30 11.33 2.42
N ALA A 35 21.04 11.46 2.84
CA ALA A 35 20.72 11.65 4.24
C ALA A 35 21.24 10.45 5.07
N PRO A 36 21.36 10.57 6.40
CA PRO A 36 21.65 9.41 7.24
C PRO A 36 20.69 8.25 6.95
N VAL A 37 21.17 7.00 7.03
CA VAL A 37 20.39 5.75 6.84
C VAL A 37 20.12 5.37 5.38
N THR A 38 21.20 5.11 4.61
CA THR A 38 21.12 4.60 3.21
C THR A 38 21.85 3.26 3.01
N ASP A 39 22.28 2.65 4.10
CA ASP A 39 23.09 1.43 4.14
C ASP A 39 22.66 0.45 5.25
N GLU A 40 21.42 0.55 5.73
CA GLU A 40 20.88 -0.39 6.72
C GLU A 40 20.44 -1.71 6.10
N ASN A 41 20.55 -2.77 6.90
CA ASN A 41 19.96 -4.08 6.64
C ASN A 41 18.95 -4.41 7.73
N PHE A 42 17.66 -4.30 7.37
CA PHE A 42 16.54 -4.48 8.28
C PHE A 42 16.14 -5.95 8.39
N TYR A 43 15.82 -6.38 9.60
CA TYR A 43 15.10 -7.63 9.88
C TYR A 43 13.75 -7.29 10.49
N PHE A 44 12.68 -7.48 9.71
CA PHE A 44 11.30 -7.21 10.13
C PHE A 44 10.72 -8.43 10.84
N VAL A 45 10.39 -8.26 12.12
CA VAL A 45 10.02 -9.36 13.01
C VAL A 45 8.74 -9.04 13.79
N MET A 46 7.86 -10.04 13.86
CA MET A 46 6.70 -10.05 14.74
C MET A 46 7.05 -10.81 16.02
N ALA A 47 7.06 -10.12 17.15
CA ALA A 47 7.53 -10.69 18.43
C ALA A 47 6.76 -11.98 18.80
N ASP A 48 5.41 -11.97 18.71
CA ASP A 48 4.53 -13.12 18.99
C ASP A 48 4.86 -14.36 18.16
N ARG A 49 5.47 -14.19 16.98
CA ARG A 49 5.74 -15.26 16.03
C ARG A 49 7.21 -15.66 15.99
N PHE A 50 8.09 -14.96 16.70
CA PHE A 50 9.53 -15.19 16.57
C PHE A 50 10.06 -16.30 17.49
N SER A 51 9.99 -16.11 18.81
CA SER A 51 10.46 -17.09 19.80
C SER A 51 9.74 -16.87 21.13
N ASN A 52 9.18 -17.91 21.74
CA ASN A 52 8.65 -17.86 23.10
C ASN A 52 9.79 -18.05 24.12
N GLY A 53 10.26 -16.94 24.71
CA GLY A 53 11.33 -16.94 25.71
C GLY A 53 10.84 -17.19 27.14
N SER A 54 9.56 -16.96 27.40
CA SER A 54 8.94 -17.13 28.71
C SER A 54 7.44 -17.41 28.62
N SER A 55 7.02 -18.65 28.87
CA SER A 55 5.59 -18.99 28.95
C SER A 55 4.83 -18.37 30.14
N ALA A 56 5.46 -17.51 30.94
CA ALA A 56 4.86 -16.88 32.11
C ALA A 56 3.99 -15.66 31.76
N ASN A 57 4.13 -15.11 30.56
CA ASN A 57 3.36 -13.97 30.06
C ASN A 57 2.44 -14.32 28.88
N ASP A 58 2.42 -15.58 28.44
CA ASP A 58 1.61 -16.08 27.32
C ASP A 58 0.15 -15.63 27.37
N ASP A 59 -0.46 -15.51 28.55
CA ASP A 59 -1.86 -15.12 28.73
C ASP A 59 -2.08 -13.63 29.07
N GLY A 60 -1.02 -12.83 29.03
CA GLY A 60 -1.04 -11.40 29.35
C GLY A 60 -1.45 -11.08 30.79
N GLY A 61 -1.50 -12.08 31.68
CA GLY A 61 -2.06 -11.95 33.02
C GLY A 61 -3.59 -11.89 33.06
N LEU A 62 -4.27 -12.24 31.97
CA LEU A 62 -5.73 -12.18 31.81
C LEU A 62 -6.42 -13.53 32.10
N GLY A 63 -5.63 -14.59 32.34
CA GLY A 63 -6.10 -15.92 32.68
C GLY A 63 -6.27 -16.84 31.46
N SER A 64 -6.79 -18.05 31.70
CA SER A 64 -6.70 -19.14 30.72
C SER A 64 -7.80 -19.19 29.66
N ASP A 65 -8.73 -18.23 29.64
CA ASP A 65 -9.80 -18.22 28.63
C ASP A 65 -9.31 -17.51 27.36
N PRO A 66 -9.13 -18.20 26.22
CA PRO A 66 -8.59 -17.57 25.01
C PRO A 66 -9.43 -16.42 24.47
N MET A 67 -10.75 -16.38 24.74
CA MET A 67 -11.60 -15.27 24.33
C MET A 67 -11.51 -14.06 25.28
N VAL A 68 -10.67 -14.17 26.31
CA VAL A 68 -10.36 -13.08 27.25
C VAL A 68 -8.88 -12.71 27.15
N SER A 69 -7.97 -13.69 27.20
CA SER A 69 -6.54 -13.45 27.07
C SER A 69 -6.08 -13.28 25.63
N GLY A 70 -6.77 -13.84 24.64
CA GLY A 70 -6.28 -13.86 23.26
C GLY A 70 -5.19 -14.89 23.01
N PHE A 71 -4.81 -15.70 24.00
CA PHE A 71 -3.80 -16.75 23.85
C PHE A 71 -4.41 -18.09 23.44
N ASP A 72 -4.09 -18.54 22.23
CA ASP A 72 -4.39 -19.88 21.73
C ASP A 72 -3.33 -20.26 20.69
N PRO A 73 -2.28 -21.01 21.06
CA PRO A 73 -1.18 -21.33 20.16
C PRO A 73 -1.59 -22.27 19.02
N THR A 74 -2.84 -22.74 19.02
CA THR A 74 -3.39 -23.58 17.94
C THR A 74 -4.11 -22.78 16.87
N LYS A 75 -4.21 -21.44 17.00
CA LYS A 75 -4.93 -20.58 16.05
C LYS A 75 -4.06 -19.43 15.55
N LYS A 76 -4.01 -19.28 14.22
CA LYS A 76 -3.29 -18.19 13.55
C LYS A 76 -3.77 -16.77 13.89
N GLY A 77 -5.03 -16.61 14.33
CA GLY A 77 -5.60 -15.33 14.74
C GLY A 77 -5.39 -14.99 16.22
N PHE A 78 -4.61 -15.77 16.96
CA PHE A 78 -4.41 -15.63 18.40
C PHE A 78 -2.92 -15.44 18.72
N TYR A 79 -2.60 -15.02 19.95
CA TYR A 79 -1.23 -15.03 20.45
C TYR A 79 -0.72 -16.48 20.50
N ASN A 80 0.49 -16.70 20.01
CA ASN A 80 1.21 -17.98 20.03
C ASN A 80 2.33 -18.03 21.08
N GLY A 81 2.65 -16.88 21.70
CA GLY A 81 3.50 -16.77 22.88
C GLY A 81 4.93 -16.29 22.60
N GLY A 82 5.25 -15.85 21.38
CA GLY A 82 6.53 -15.20 21.13
C GLY A 82 6.65 -13.87 21.90
N ASP A 83 7.84 -13.55 22.38
CA ASP A 83 8.03 -12.41 23.29
C ASP A 83 9.39 -11.70 23.10
N LEU A 84 9.55 -10.55 23.75
CA LEU A 84 10.78 -9.75 23.69
C LEU A 84 11.98 -10.48 24.31
N LYS A 85 11.73 -11.36 25.29
CA LYS A 85 12.77 -12.19 25.88
C LYS A 85 13.32 -13.21 24.87
N GLY A 86 12.45 -13.86 24.10
CA GLY A 86 12.82 -14.82 23.08
C GLY A 86 13.56 -14.14 21.94
N LEU A 87 13.14 -12.93 21.56
CA LEU A 87 13.89 -12.10 20.62
C LEU A 87 15.30 -11.77 21.13
N LEU A 88 15.43 -11.37 22.40
CA LEU A 88 16.72 -11.13 23.05
C LEU A 88 17.59 -12.40 23.10
N ASP A 89 17.02 -13.56 23.43
CA ASP A 89 17.73 -14.85 23.47
C ASP A 89 18.24 -15.29 22.08
N LYS A 90 17.67 -14.75 21.00
CA LYS A 90 18.01 -15.05 19.60
C LYS A 90 18.74 -13.92 18.89
N ILE A 91 19.19 -12.88 19.60
CA ILE A 91 19.86 -11.74 18.96
C ILE A 91 21.13 -12.12 18.20
N ASP A 92 21.84 -13.18 18.63
CA ASP A 92 23.00 -13.73 17.91
C ASP A 92 22.62 -14.28 16.52
N TYR A 93 21.43 -14.88 16.38
CA TYR A 93 20.92 -15.40 15.12
C TYR A 93 20.63 -14.26 14.14
N ILE A 94 20.02 -13.18 14.62
CA ILE A 94 19.74 -11.98 13.82
C ILE A 94 21.04 -11.31 13.39
N GLN A 95 21.97 -11.09 14.32
CA GLN A 95 23.27 -10.50 14.00
C GLN A 95 24.07 -11.37 13.01
N GLY A 96 24.01 -12.70 13.14
CA GLY A 96 24.68 -13.63 12.23
C GLY A 96 24.17 -13.57 10.78
N LEU A 97 22.95 -13.08 10.56
CA LEU A 97 22.38 -12.84 9.22
C LEU A 97 23.01 -11.61 8.55
N GLY A 98 23.77 -10.79 9.30
CA GLY A 98 24.33 -9.53 8.84
C GLY A 98 23.35 -8.34 8.96
N THR A 99 22.32 -8.48 9.80
CA THR A 99 21.36 -7.43 10.13
C THR A 99 22.04 -6.29 10.90
N THR A 100 21.67 -5.05 10.57
CA THR A 100 22.09 -3.84 11.29
C THR A 100 20.91 -3.13 11.96
N SER A 101 19.67 -3.44 11.56
CA SER A 101 18.46 -2.83 12.11
C SER A 101 17.38 -3.87 12.36
N ILE A 102 16.79 -3.89 13.55
CA ILE A 102 15.62 -4.71 13.88
C ILE A 102 14.38 -3.83 13.77
N TRP A 103 13.39 -4.22 12.97
CA TRP A 103 12.08 -3.58 12.94
C TRP A 103 11.06 -4.51 13.58
N LEU A 104 10.43 -4.04 14.66
CA LEU A 104 9.38 -4.76 15.38
C LEU A 104 8.01 -4.29 14.89
N THR A 105 7.06 -5.22 14.71
CA THR A 105 5.62 -4.90 14.67
C THR A 105 5.21 -4.12 15.92
N PRO A 106 4.03 -3.45 15.94
CA PRO A 106 3.67 -2.65 17.09
C PRO A 106 3.64 -3.53 18.34
N SER A 107 4.25 -3.04 19.41
CA SER A 107 4.42 -3.81 20.64
C SER A 107 3.73 -3.14 21.84
N PHE A 108 2.91 -2.11 21.59
CA PHE A 108 2.12 -1.42 22.61
C PHE A 108 1.04 -2.34 23.18
N LYS A 109 0.51 -2.03 24.35
CA LYS A 109 -0.57 -2.83 24.93
C LYS A 109 -1.85 -2.73 24.11
N ASN A 110 -2.35 -3.88 23.71
CA ASN A 110 -3.49 -4.06 22.83
C ASN A 110 -4.79 -4.39 23.59
N LYS A 111 -5.92 -4.23 22.91
CA LYS A 111 -7.15 -4.94 23.25
C LYS A 111 -6.92 -6.41 22.91
N ALA A 112 -6.90 -7.27 23.94
CA ALA A 112 -6.45 -8.64 23.78
C ALA A 112 -7.29 -9.44 22.77
N VAL A 113 -8.61 -9.19 22.72
CA VAL A 113 -9.56 -9.88 21.83
C VAL A 113 -10.60 -8.89 21.31
N GLN A 114 -10.90 -8.97 20.02
CA GLN A 114 -12.09 -8.36 19.40
C GLN A 114 -13.05 -9.50 18.99
N PRO A 115 -14.10 -9.78 19.79
CA PRO A 115 -15.03 -10.87 19.53
C PRO A 115 -15.72 -10.81 18.17
N GLU A 116 -15.91 -9.62 17.64
CA GLU A 116 -16.50 -9.31 16.34
C GLU A 116 -15.67 -9.96 15.22
N ASP A 117 -14.35 -9.89 15.35
CA ASP A 117 -13.37 -10.48 14.42
C ASP A 117 -13.02 -11.94 14.76
N LYS A 118 -13.43 -12.41 15.94
CA LYS A 118 -13.03 -13.71 16.51
C LYS A 118 -11.51 -13.90 16.48
N SER A 119 -10.78 -12.82 16.75
CA SER A 119 -9.32 -12.72 16.66
C SER A 119 -8.76 -11.95 17.87
N ALA A 120 -7.45 -12.06 18.07
CA ALA A 120 -6.70 -11.42 19.15
C ALA A 120 -5.74 -10.35 18.62
N GLY A 121 -5.35 -9.41 19.49
CA GLY A 121 -4.42 -8.31 19.18
C GLY A 121 -2.94 -8.70 19.03
N TYR A 122 -2.65 -9.96 18.67
CA TYR A 122 -1.28 -10.51 18.60
C TYR A 122 -0.34 -9.76 17.67
N HIS A 123 -0.92 -9.11 16.66
CA HIS A 123 -0.20 -8.36 15.63
C HIS A 123 0.19 -6.94 16.09
N GLY A 124 -0.44 -6.41 17.16
CA GLY A 124 -0.06 -5.14 17.78
C GLY A 124 -0.89 -3.91 17.41
N TYR A 125 -1.76 -4.00 16.41
CA TYR A 125 -2.47 -2.86 15.80
C TYR A 125 -3.77 -2.43 16.51
N TRP A 126 -4.19 -3.12 17.57
CA TRP A 126 -5.38 -2.78 18.36
C TRP A 126 -4.99 -2.09 19.66
N VAL A 127 -4.27 -0.97 19.56
CA VAL A 127 -3.66 -0.32 20.72
C VAL A 127 -4.72 0.25 21.67
N THR A 128 -4.59 -0.07 22.96
CA THR A 128 -5.32 0.58 24.05
C THR A 128 -4.39 1.41 24.93
N ASP A 129 -3.10 1.08 25.04
CA ASP A 129 -2.17 1.88 25.83
C ASP A 129 -0.84 2.05 25.10
N PHE A 130 -0.63 3.26 24.59
CA PHE A 130 0.56 3.69 23.86
C PHE A 130 1.77 3.95 24.76
N THR A 131 1.69 3.75 26.07
CA THR A 131 2.77 4.09 27.03
C THR A 131 3.51 2.87 27.58
N GLN A 132 3.05 1.67 27.24
CA GLN A 132 3.66 0.44 27.69
C GLN A 132 3.64 -0.68 26.65
N ILE A 133 4.59 -1.60 26.79
CA ILE A 133 4.64 -2.87 26.07
C ILE A 133 3.44 -3.74 26.44
N ASP A 134 2.92 -4.47 25.45
CA ASP A 134 1.88 -5.46 25.68
C ASP A 134 2.33 -6.53 26.68
N PRO A 135 1.55 -6.80 27.74
CA PRO A 135 1.89 -7.83 28.72
C PRO A 135 2.16 -9.21 28.11
N HIS A 136 1.56 -9.58 26.97
CA HIS A 136 1.85 -10.82 26.27
C HIS A 136 3.28 -10.88 25.72
N LEU A 137 3.85 -9.72 25.35
CA LEU A 137 5.19 -9.62 24.77
C LEU A 137 6.28 -9.35 25.81
N GLY A 138 5.90 -8.85 27.00
CA GLY A 138 6.82 -8.59 28.11
C GLY A 138 6.57 -7.24 28.78
N THR A 139 7.66 -6.55 29.13
CA THR A 139 7.64 -5.30 29.88
C THR A 139 8.48 -4.20 29.24
N ASN A 140 8.24 -2.94 29.62
CA ASN A 140 9.08 -1.80 29.23
C ASN A 140 10.57 -2.01 29.58
N ALA A 141 10.86 -2.70 30.69
CA ALA A 141 12.22 -3.01 31.10
C ALA A 141 12.90 -4.04 30.17
N GLU A 142 12.14 -5.05 29.71
CA GLU A 142 12.64 -6.04 28.76
C GLU A 142 12.85 -5.43 27.37
N LEU A 143 11.96 -4.55 26.93
CA LEU A 143 12.22 -3.77 25.73
C LEU A 143 13.53 -2.98 25.86
N LYS A 144 13.69 -2.24 26.97
CA LYS A 144 14.90 -1.45 27.17
C LYS A 144 16.15 -2.35 27.15
N ALA A 145 16.08 -3.54 27.74
CA ALA A 145 17.18 -4.50 27.70
C ALA A 145 17.48 -4.99 26.27
N LEU A 146 16.46 -5.23 25.45
CA LEU A 146 16.62 -5.58 24.04
C LEU A 146 17.31 -4.45 23.25
N ILE A 147 16.86 -3.21 23.42
CA ILE A 147 17.45 -2.03 22.77
C ILE A 147 18.91 -1.84 23.21
N ASP A 148 19.18 -1.89 24.52
CA ASP A 148 20.53 -1.74 25.06
C ASP A 148 21.48 -2.84 24.53
N GLU A 149 21.00 -4.08 24.42
CA GLU A 149 21.78 -5.19 23.86
C GLU A 149 22.03 -5.00 22.34
N ALA A 150 21.01 -4.60 21.57
CA ALA A 150 21.16 -4.30 20.15
C ALA A 150 22.18 -3.17 19.92
N HIS A 151 22.09 -2.07 20.67
CA HIS A 151 23.04 -0.96 20.61
C HIS A 151 24.45 -1.40 20.98
N SER A 152 24.62 -2.28 21.96
CA SER A 152 25.93 -2.82 22.35
C SER A 152 26.62 -3.59 21.21
N ARG A 153 25.83 -4.06 20.23
CA ARG A 153 26.25 -4.80 19.03
C ARG A 153 26.34 -3.92 17.78
N GLY A 154 26.05 -2.64 17.90
CA GLY A 154 25.99 -1.71 16.77
C GLY A 154 24.75 -1.90 15.89
N MET A 155 23.69 -2.53 16.40
CA MET A 155 22.41 -2.66 15.71
C MET A 155 21.41 -1.61 16.23
N LYS A 156 20.52 -1.14 15.36
CA LYS A 156 19.43 -0.21 15.65
C LYS A 156 18.12 -0.96 15.90
N VAL A 157 17.18 -0.33 16.60
CA VAL A 157 15.82 -0.86 16.84
C VAL A 157 14.77 0.15 16.42
N TYR A 158 13.89 -0.28 15.51
CA TYR A 158 12.79 0.46 14.93
C TYR A 158 11.48 -0.07 15.43
N PHE A 159 10.56 0.85 15.69
CA PHE A 159 9.23 0.56 16.19
C PHE A 159 8.19 0.82 15.13
N ASP A 160 7.31 -0.14 14.90
CA ASP A 160 6.05 0.17 14.22
C ASP A 160 5.19 1.08 15.10
N ILE A 161 4.61 2.12 14.51
CA ILE A 161 3.79 3.11 15.18
C ILE A 161 2.47 3.31 14.45
N ILE A 162 1.42 3.60 15.20
CA ILE A 162 0.06 3.81 14.69
C ILE A 162 -0.36 5.25 14.97
N THR A 163 -0.66 6.01 13.93
CA THR A 163 -1.21 7.37 14.06
C THR A 163 -2.65 7.47 13.57
N ASN A 164 -3.11 6.48 12.81
CA ASN A 164 -4.43 6.45 12.18
C ASN A 164 -5.56 6.08 13.14
N HIS A 165 -5.37 5.02 13.96
CA HIS A 165 -6.47 4.44 14.72
C HIS A 165 -6.04 3.94 16.12
N THR A 166 -7.04 3.57 16.92
CA THR A 166 -6.86 2.75 18.14
C THR A 166 -7.59 1.41 18.01
N ALA A 167 -7.65 0.60 19.07
CA ALA A 167 -8.55 -0.56 19.11
C ALA A 167 -10.02 -0.17 18.86
N ASP A 168 -10.83 -1.13 18.42
CA ASP A 168 -12.31 -1.03 18.34
C ASP A 168 -12.90 -0.98 19.77
N VAL A 169 -13.27 0.23 20.18
CA VAL A 169 -13.81 0.53 21.52
C VAL A 169 -15.03 1.45 21.41
N ILE A 170 -15.08 2.31 20.41
CA ILE A 170 -16.18 3.26 20.20
C ILE A 170 -17.23 2.61 19.28
N GLY A 171 -18.38 2.29 19.84
CA GLY A 171 -19.57 1.93 19.07
C GLY A 171 -20.44 3.13 18.72
N TYR A 172 -21.56 2.89 18.04
CA TYR A 172 -22.56 3.92 17.73
C TYR A 172 -23.95 3.55 18.27
N GLU A 173 -24.75 4.53 18.71
CA GLU A 173 -26.16 4.30 19.10
C GLU A 173 -26.98 3.69 17.95
N GLU A 174 -26.60 4.02 16.71
CA GLU A 174 -27.25 3.58 15.48
C GLU A 174 -26.92 2.13 15.09
N GLY A 175 -25.85 1.55 15.64
CA GLY A 175 -25.39 0.20 15.35
C GLY A 175 -23.87 0.06 15.46
N ALA A 176 -23.37 -1.12 15.83
CA ALA A 176 -21.94 -1.41 15.78
C ALA A 176 -21.48 -1.59 14.32
N ARG A 177 -20.28 -1.08 13.97
CA ARG A 177 -19.64 -1.22 12.64
C ARG A 177 -20.58 -0.94 11.46
N THR A 178 -21.09 0.29 11.42
CA THR A 178 -21.96 0.79 10.36
C THR A 178 -21.16 1.28 9.17
N ALA A 179 -21.73 1.21 7.97
CA ALA A 179 -21.09 1.74 6.76
C ALA A 179 -20.77 3.24 6.84
N TYR A 180 -19.69 3.64 6.17
CA TYR A 180 -19.29 5.03 6.04
C TYR A 180 -20.41 5.96 5.55
N LYS A 181 -20.53 7.14 6.16
CA LYS A 181 -21.36 8.25 5.68
C LYS A 181 -20.47 9.37 5.14
N SER A 182 -20.64 9.78 3.88
CA SER A 182 -19.86 10.88 3.29
C SER A 182 -20.18 12.25 3.89
N LYS A 183 -19.23 13.19 3.82
CA LYS A 183 -19.42 14.55 4.36
C LYS A 183 -20.55 15.31 3.66
N ASP A 184 -20.84 14.96 2.41
CA ASP A 184 -21.99 15.50 1.68
C ASP A 184 -23.34 15.00 2.19
N ALA A 185 -23.39 13.72 2.59
CA ALA A 185 -24.60 13.14 3.12
C ALA A 185 -24.90 13.69 4.52
N GLU A 186 -23.88 13.72 5.38
CA GLU A 186 -23.98 14.20 6.76
C GLU A 186 -22.69 14.98 7.14
N PRO A 187 -22.69 16.32 7.02
CA PRO A 187 -21.50 17.11 7.30
C PRO A 187 -21.24 17.23 8.81
N TYR A 188 -19.99 17.52 9.18
CA TYR A 188 -19.64 17.82 10.56
C TYR A 188 -20.33 19.10 11.06
N LYS A 189 -20.60 19.14 12.36
CA LYS A 189 -21.18 20.30 13.04
C LYS A 189 -20.35 20.69 14.25
N THR A 190 -20.24 21.98 14.52
CA THR A 190 -19.69 22.46 15.79
C THR A 190 -20.60 22.03 16.95
N ALA A 191 -20.12 22.16 18.19
CA ALA A 191 -20.91 21.93 19.40
C ALA A 191 -22.18 22.82 19.46
N ALA A 192 -22.16 23.97 18.77
CA ALA A 192 -23.29 24.88 18.61
C ALA A 192 -24.27 24.46 17.50
N GLY A 193 -23.94 23.44 16.70
CA GLY A 193 -24.75 22.91 15.60
C GLY A 193 -24.51 23.59 14.25
N GLU A 194 -23.44 24.36 14.10
CA GLU A 194 -23.08 25.02 12.84
C GLU A 194 -22.27 24.06 11.95
N VAL A 195 -22.64 23.94 10.67
CA VAL A 195 -21.92 23.08 9.72
C VAL A 195 -20.54 23.65 9.42
N PHE A 196 -19.52 22.80 9.39
CA PHE A 196 -18.16 23.17 8.98
C PHE A 196 -17.48 22.01 8.24
N ASP A 197 -16.42 22.33 7.49
CA ASP A 197 -15.50 21.35 6.91
C ASP A 197 -14.20 21.36 7.72
N ASP A 198 -13.78 20.20 8.19
CA ASP A 198 -12.61 19.97 9.02
C ASP A 198 -11.29 20.38 8.35
N ARG A 199 -11.20 20.23 7.02
CA ARG A 199 -10.00 20.58 6.23
C ARG A 199 -9.70 22.07 6.25
N ASP A 200 -10.72 22.93 6.40
CA ASP A 200 -10.54 24.38 6.55
C ASP A 200 -9.74 24.75 7.82
N TYR A 201 -9.64 23.79 8.76
CA TYR A 201 -8.99 23.97 10.05
C TYR A 201 -7.75 23.08 10.24
N ALA A 202 -7.52 22.09 9.38
CA ALA A 202 -6.34 21.24 9.41
C ALA A 202 -5.06 22.08 9.36
N GLY A 203 -4.10 21.81 10.24
CA GLY A 203 -2.88 22.61 10.38
C GLY A 203 -3.07 24.01 10.98
N THR A 204 -4.25 24.31 11.55
CA THR A 204 -4.54 25.57 12.26
C THR A 204 -4.79 25.36 13.75
N ASP A 205 -4.68 26.41 14.56
CA ASP A 205 -5.03 26.42 15.98
C ASP A 205 -6.51 26.77 16.25
N THR A 206 -7.34 26.80 15.20
CA THR A 206 -8.72 27.32 15.25
C THR A 206 -9.81 26.26 15.08
N PHE A 207 -9.46 24.97 15.23
CA PHE A 207 -10.40 23.86 15.07
C PHE A 207 -11.65 24.02 15.99
N PRO A 208 -12.89 23.90 15.46
CA PRO A 208 -14.10 24.15 16.24
C PRO A 208 -14.28 23.18 17.41
N GLU A 209 -14.93 23.63 18.49
CA GLU A 209 -15.36 22.74 19.57
C GLU A 209 -16.44 21.76 19.04
N LEU A 210 -16.34 20.49 19.45
CA LEU A 210 -17.26 19.41 19.06
C LEU A 210 -18.05 18.88 20.26
N ASP A 211 -19.21 18.29 19.98
CA ASP A 211 -20.10 17.64 20.95
C ASP A 211 -20.46 16.25 20.40
N PRO A 212 -20.20 15.15 21.12
CA PRO A 212 -20.41 13.80 20.61
C PRO A 212 -21.86 13.53 20.18
N ALA A 213 -22.84 14.19 20.79
CA ALA A 213 -24.26 13.99 20.46
C ALA A 213 -24.75 14.83 19.26
N LYS A 214 -23.90 15.70 18.69
CA LYS A 214 -24.34 16.66 17.65
C LYS A 214 -23.40 16.78 16.46
N SER A 215 -22.11 16.57 16.68
CA SER A 215 -21.06 16.95 15.73
C SER A 215 -20.86 15.94 14.60
N PHE A 216 -21.32 14.71 14.77
CA PHE A 216 -20.96 13.57 13.93
C PHE A 216 -22.18 12.93 13.25
N PRO A 217 -21.97 12.18 12.15
CA PRO A 217 -23.04 11.40 11.49
C PRO A 217 -23.60 10.26 12.33
N TYR A 218 -22.81 9.74 13.26
CA TYR A 218 -23.18 8.70 14.22
C TYR A 218 -22.89 9.18 15.63
N THR A 219 -23.70 8.74 16.60
CA THR A 219 -23.55 9.13 18.00
C THR A 219 -22.62 8.13 18.70
N PRO A 220 -21.37 8.50 19.03
CA PRO A 220 -20.42 7.56 19.62
C PRO A 220 -20.85 7.16 21.03
N VAL A 221 -20.72 5.87 21.33
CA VAL A 221 -20.99 5.26 22.64
C VAL A 221 -19.86 4.33 23.04
N LEU A 222 -19.60 4.25 24.34
CA LEU A 222 -18.59 3.39 24.93
C LEU A 222 -19.28 2.33 25.80
N GLU A 223 -18.75 1.11 25.78
CA GLU A 223 -19.21 0.08 26.70
C GLU A 223 -18.88 0.45 28.15
N LYS A 224 -19.73 -0.02 29.07
CA LYS A 224 -19.51 0.23 30.50
C LYS A 224 -18.23 -0.45 30.97
N GLY A 225 -17.31 0.33 31.49
CA GLY A 225 -15.98 -0.10 31.93
C GLY A 225 -14.88 0.20 30.91
N GLU A 226 -15.22 0.61 29.69
CA GLU A 226 -14.27 1.00 28.66
C GLU A 226 -14.08 2.52 28.55
N GLU A 227 -14.78 3.32 29.36
CA GLU A 227 -14.78 4.79 29.26
C GLU A 227 -13.41 5.45 29.53
N ASP A 228 -12.52 4.75 30.24
CA ASP A 228 -11.16 5.19 30.57
C ASP A 228 -10.11 4.13 30.12
N LEU A 229 -10.46 3.30 29.13
CA LEU A 229 -9.62 2.16 28.69
C LEU A 229 -8.31 2.63 28.04
N LYS A 230 -8.38 3.72 27.25
CA LYS A 230 -7.27 4.14 26.39
C LYS A 230 -6.26 5.03 27.13
N VAL A 231 -4.97 4.87 26.83
CA VAL A 231 -3.87 5.62 27.44
C VAL A 231 -2.93 6.12 26.35
N PRO A 232 -2.59 7.43 26.30
CA PRO A 232 -2.92 8.48 27.27
C PRO A 232 -4.41 8.88 27.32
N SER A 233 -4.83 9.51 28.43
CA SER A 233 -6.25 9.73 28.73
C SER A 233 -7.02 10.56 27.70
N TRP A 234 -6.34 11.38 26.89
CA TRP A 234 -6.97 12.17 25.84
C TRP A 234 -7.62 11.30 24.76
N LEU A 235 -7.14 10.06 24.55
CA LEU A 235 -7.71 9.10 23.61
C LEU A 235 -9.11 8.61 24.01
N ASN A 236 -9.56 8.84 25.24
CA ASN A 236 -10.92 8.49 25.66
C ASN A 236 -11.96 9.56 25.30
N ASP A 237 -11.56 10.68 24.70
CA ASP A 237 -12.50 11.68 24.20
C ASP A 237 -13.02 11.24 22.81
N PRO A 238 -14.28 10.79 22.69
CA PRO A 238 -14.80 10.33 21.40
C PRO A 238 -14.91 11.44 20.36
N THR A 239 -14.79 12.72 20.75
CA THR A 239 -14.76 13.84 19.80
C THR A 239 -13.46 13.96 19.01
N LEU A 240 -12.44 13.16 19.35
CA LEU A 240 -11.16 13.10 18.66
C LEU A 240 -11.08 11.96 17.64
N TYR A 241 -12.24 11.43 17.24
CA TYR A 241 -12.41 10.38 16.23
C TYR A 241 -13.38 10.85 15.15
N HIS A 242 -13.28 10.31 13.94
CA HIS A 242 -14.12 10.72 12.82
C HIS A 242 -15.59 10.34 13.02
N ASN A 243 -15.87 9.20 13.67
CA ASN A 243 -17.22 8.71 13.97
C ASN A 243 -18.13 8.65 12.72
N ARG A 244 -17.60 8.16 11.60
CA ARG A 244 -18.30 8.14 10.31
C ARG A 244 -18.61 6.73 9.80
N GLY A 245 -18.18 5.68 10.49
CA GLY A 245 -18.37 4.28 10.10
C GLY A 245 -17.29 3.74 9.17
N ASP A 246 -17.39 2.46 8.84
CA ASP A 246 -16.35 1.66 8.18
C ASP A 246 -16.08 2.09 6.73
N THR A 247 -14.79 2.25 6.42
CA THR A 247 -14.31 2.59 5.08
C THR A 247 -14.51 1.47 4.07
N THR A 248 -14.69 1.84 2.79
CA THR A 248 -14.58 0.94 1.64
C THR A 248 -13.22 1.06 0.93
N PHE A 249 -12.30 1.87 1.47
CA PHE A 249 -10.97 2.17 0.95
C PHE A 249 -10.98 2.89 -0.41
N GLN A 250 -11.99 3.73 -0.67
CA GLN A 250 -12.19 4.41 -1.95
C GLN A 250 -12.56 5.89 -1.78
N GLY A 251 -11.74 6.76 -2.37
CA GLY A 251 -12.04 8.19 -2.40
C GLY A 251 -11.98 8.82 -1.01
N GLU A 252 -13.01 9.58 -0.62
CA GLU A 252 -13.08 10.27 0.67
C GLU A 252 -13.01 9.30 1.85
N ASP A 253 -13.73 8.17 1.79
CA ASP A 253 -13.84 7.28 2.95
C ASP A 253 -12.51 6.62 3.35
N SER A 254 -11.52 6.59 2.45
CA SER A 254 -10.19 6.06 2.71
C SER A 254 -9.40 6.91 3.73
N PHE A 255 -9.85 8.13 4.03
CA PHE A 255 -9.22 9.06 4.97
C PHE A 255 -10.03 9.28 6.26
N TYR A 256 -11.33 8.98 6.23
CA TYR A 256 -12.28 9.38 7.28
C TYR A 256 -13.11 8.23 7.85
N GLY A 257 -12.97 7.02 7.29
CA GLY A 257 -13.74 5.85 7.69
C GLY A 257 -12.93 4.89 8.55
N ASP A 258 -13.62 4.17 9.43
CA ASP A 258 -13.03 3.23 10.37
C ASP A 258 -12.31 2.09 9.62
N PHE A 259 -11.01 1.93 9.89
CA PHE A 259 -10.15 0.96 9.20
C PHE A 259 -10.46 -0.45 9.72
N PHE A 260 -11.35 -1.18 9.03
CA PHE A 260 -11.90 -2.47 9.50
C PHE A 260 -12.55 -2.40 10.90
N GLY A 261 -13.25 -1.31 11.19
CA GLY A 261 -13.91 -1.08 12.48
C GLY A 261 -13.00 -0.55 13.59
N LEU A 262 -11.72 -0.26 13.30
CA LEU A 262 -10.82 0.37 14.25
C LEU A 262 -11.15 1.86 14.38
N ASP A 263 -11.24 2.34 15.62
CA ASP A 263 -11.62 3.72 15.92
C ASP A 263 -10.65 4.71 15.26
N ASP A 264 -11.12 5.40 14.22
CA ASP A 264 -10.31 6.25 13.34
C ASP A 264 -10.13 7.67 13.92
N LEU A 265 -8.88 8.07 14.14
CA LEU A 265 -8.52 9.32 14.80
C LEU A 265 -8.74 10.51 13.87
N PHE A 266 -9.28 11.58 14.44
CA PHE A 266 -9.57 12.81 13.71
C PHE A 266 -8.30 13.63 13.50
N THR A 267 -7.49 13.25 12.50
CA THR A 267 -6.11 13.73 12.32
C THR A 267 -5.99 15.19 11.86
N GLU A 268 -7.07 15.79 11.37
CA GLU A 268 -7.20 17.24 11.15
C GLU A 268 -7.26 18.05 12.46
N ASN A 269 -7.60 17.40 13.58
CA ASN A 269 -7.70 18.05 14.88
C ASN A 269 -6.31 18.26 15.51
N PRO A 270 -5.90 19.50 15.81
CA PRO A 270 -4.57 19.78 16.35
C PRO A 270 -4.28 19.06 17.69
N LYS A 271 -5.31 18.72 18.48
CA LYS A 271 -5.12 17.92 19.70
C LYS A 271 -4.63 16.50 19.40
N VAL A 272 -5.10 15.90 18.31
CA VAL A 272 -4.66 14.57 17.86
C VAL A 272 -3.21 14.65 17.37
N VAL A 273 -2.89 15.65 16.55
CA VAL A 273 -1.50 15.89 16.06
C VAL A 273 -0.54 16.06 17.23
N GLU A 274 -0.86 16.94 18.19
CA GLU A 274 -0.04 17.19 19.38
C GLU A 274 0.06 15.95 20.27
N GLY A 275 -1.06 15.26 20.50
CA GLY A 275 -1.14 14.07 21.33
C GLY A 275 -0.27 12.93 20.78
N MET A 276 -0.39 12.64 19.48
CA MET A 276 0.41 11.60 18.82
C MET A 276 1.88 11.97 18.72
N THR A 277 2.21 13.22 18.37
CA THR A 277 3.59 13.70 18.40
C THR A 277 4.21 13.44 19.79
N LYS A 278 3.50 13.82 20.84
CA LYS A 278 3.98 13.69 22.22
C LYS A 278 4.17 12.23 22.67
N VAL A 279 3.29 11.32 22.24
CA VAL A 279 3.42 9.87 22.50
C VAL A 279 4.77 9.38 21.96
N TYR A 280 5.07 9.68 20.70
CA TYR A 280 6.28 9.14 20.06
C TYR A 280 7.57 9.85 20.48
N GLU A 281 7.50 11.13 20.87
CA GLU A 281 8.60 11.81 21.57
C GLU A 281 8.97 11.13 22.89
N ASP A 282 7.99 10.61 23.65
CA ASP A 282 8.27 9.89 24.89
C ASP A 282 8.99 8.57 24.63
N TRP A 283 8.63 7.83 23.58
CA TRP A 283 9.34 6.60 23.22
C TRP A 283 10.80 6.84 22.84
N ILE A 284 11.08 7.91 22.10
CA ILE A 284 12.45 8.34 21.77
C ILE A 284 13.21 8.64 23.07
N LYS A 285 12.62 9.42 23.97
CA LYS A 285 13.26 9.89 25.18
C LYS A 285 13.50 8.79 26.21
N ASP A 286 12.51 7.95 26.44
CA ASP A 286 12.50 7.02 27.57
C ASP A 286 13.17 5.69 27.23
N PHE A 287 13.15 5.27 25.95
CA PHE A 287 13.71 3.99 25.50
C PHE A 287 14.91 4.14 24.56
N GLY A 288 15.03 5.27 23.87
CA GLY A 288 16.12 5.50 22.92
C GLY A 288 15.98 4.67 21.64
N VAL A 289 14.76 4.46 21.16
CA VAL A 289 14.50 3.86 19.83
C VAL A 289 15.22 4.66 18.72
N ASP A 290 15.54 3.99 17.61
CA ASP A 290 16.36 4.56 16.53
C ASP A 290 15.55 5.00 15.31
N GLY A 291 14.26 4.67 15.27
CA GLY A 291 13.39 5.07 14.19
C GLY A 291 11.99 4.48 14.32
N PHE A 292 11.12 4.89 13.39
CA PHE A 292 9.74 4.43 13.34
C PHE A 292 9.36 3.92 11.94
N ARG A 293 8.68 2.77 11.88
CA ARG A 293 7.83 2.44 10.73
C ARG A 293 6.42 2.93 11.03
N ILE A 294 5.79 3.62 10.10
CA ILE A 294 4.48 4.25 10.31
C ILE A 294 3.41 3.44 9.59
N ASP A 295 2.45 2.94 10.35
CA ASP A 295 1.31 2.19 9.85
C ASP A 295 0.33 3.05 9.04
N THR A 296 -0.33 2.42 8.05
CA THR A 296 -1.50 2.96 7.35
C THR A 296 -1.37 4.39 6.83
N MET A 297 -0.16 4.80 6.44
CA MET A 297 0.18 6.19 6.12
C MET A 297 -0.70 6.82 5.02
N LYS A 298 -1.15 5.98 4.07
CA LYS A 298 -2.06 6.35 2.96
C LYS A 298 -3.43 6.88 3.42
N HIS A 299 -3.83 6.57 4.64
CA HIS A 299 -5.18 6.81 5.19
C HIS A 299 -5.27 8.06 6.07
N VAL A 300 -4.17 8.80 6.22
CA VAL A 300 -4.09 10.00 7.05
C VAL A 300 -3.83 11.23 6.16
N ASN A 301 -4.45 12.36 6.50
CA ASN A 301 -4.35 13.60 5.73
C ASN A 301 -2.92 14.15 5.61
N ASP A 302 -2.64 14.89 4.53
CA ASP A 302 -1.31 15.41 4.22
C ASP A 302 -0.76 16.37 5.29
N GLU A 303 -1.61 17.22 5.87
CA GLU A 303 -1.22 18.23 6.87
C GLU A 303 -0.70 17.58 8.16
N PHE A 304 -1.24 16.42 8.55
CA PHE A 304 -0.73 15.67 9.70
C PHE A 304 0.75 15.34 9.49
N TRP A 305 1.12 14.82 8.31
CA TRP A 305 2.51 14.44 8.00
C TRP A 305 3.45 15.63 7.92
N GLN A 306 2.98 16.74 7.33
CA GLN A 306 3.76 17.98 7.21
C GLN A 306 4.13 18.60 8.57
N GLU A 307 3.41 18.22 9.63
CA GLU A 307 3.67 18.66 11.01
C GLU A 307 4.36 17.57 11.85
N PHE A 308 3.80 16.36 11.89
CA PHE A 308 4.26 15.24 12.70
C PHE A 308 5.70 14.85 12.38
N GLY A 309 6.01 14.60 11.10
CA GLY A 309 7.31 14.11 10.66
C GLY A 309 8.46 15.04 11.06
N PRO A 310 8.44 16.32 10.62
CA PRO A 310 9.48 17.28 10.97
C PRO A 310 9.65 17.50 12.48
N LYS A 311 8.56 17.50 13.26
CA LYS A 311 8.61 17.67 14.72
C LYS A 311 9.31 16.49 15.40
N VAL A 312 8.92 15.26 15.08
CA VAL A 312 9.53 14.05 15.67
C VAL A 312 11.01 13.96 15.31
N LEU A 313 11.38 14.26 14.07
CA LEU A 313 12.80 14.27 13.65
C LEU A 313 13.62 15.35 14.34
N GLN A 314 13.06 16.55 14.47
CA GLN A 314 13.71 17.62 15.22
C GLN A 314 13.92 17.19 16.68
N TYR A 315 12.90 16.62 17.32
CA TYR A 315 13.00 16.15 18.70
C TYR A 315 14.04 15.04 18.85
N ALA A 316 14.07 14.06 17.95
CA ALA A 316 15.06 12.99 17.96
C ALA A 316 16.49 13.54 17.88
N LYS A 317 16.72 14.53 16.99
CA LYS A 317 18.00 15.24 16.89
C LYS A 317 18.35 15.99 18.17
N GLU A 318 17.39 16.62 18.82
CA GLU A 318 17.57 17.27 20.12
C GLU A 318 17.91 16.27 21.25
N GLN A 319 17.47 15.02 21.14
CA GLN A 319 17.89 13.90 22.00
C GLN A 319 19.23 13.25 21.59
N GLY A 320 19.92 13.78 20.57
CA GLY A 320 21.22 13.29 20.10
C GLY A 320 21.14 12.08 19.17
N LYS A 321 19.97 11.80 18.57
CA LYS A 321 19.77 10.77 17.55
C LYS A 321 19.85 11.39 16.15
N ASP A 322 21.06 11.68 15.68
CA ASP A 322 21.28 12.30 14.36
C ASP A 322 20.91 11.38 13.17
N GLU A 323 20.83 10.06 13.41
CA GLU A 323 20.45 9.06 12.40
C GLU A 323 19.03 8.51 12.63
N PHE A 324 18.17 9.24 13.35
CA PHE A 324 16.78 8.82 13.51
C PHE A 324 16.08 8.79 12.16
N PHE A 325 15.40 7.68 11.86
CA PHE A 325 14.83 7.45 10.54
C PHE A 325 13.38 6.98 10.63
N MET A 326 12.50 7.58 9.83
CA MET A 326 11.09 7.22 9.76
C MET A 326 10.67 6.86 8.34
N PHE A 327 9.92 5.78 8.20
CA PHE A 327 9.35 5.37 6.92
C PHE A 327 7.91 4.88 7.08
N GLY A 328 7.02 5.27 6.17
CA GLY A 328 5.62 4.86 6.24
C GLY A 328 5.24 3.72 5.31
N GLU A 329 4.14 3.05 5.62
CA GLU A 329 3.48 2.13 4.70
C GLU A 329 2.47 2.86 3.81
N VAL A 330 2.76 2.87 2.52
CA VAL A 330 1.82 3.29 1.48
C VAL A 330 1.67 2.13 0.51
N PHE A 331 0.63 1.31 0.71
CA PHE A 331 0.35 0.16 -0.16
C PHE A 331 -0.12 0.65 -1.54
N ASP A 332 0.84 0.98 -2.40
CA ASP A 332 0.64 1.39 -3.79
C ASP A 332 1.93 1.16 -4.59
N THR A 333 1.82 0.81 -5.88
CA THR A 333 2.98 0.56 -6.74
C THR A 333 3.31 1.74 -7.67
N SER A 334 2.55 2.83 -7.59
CA SER A 334 2.69 4.02 -8.42
C SER A 334 3.68 5.02 -7.80
N LYS A 335 4.85 5.19 -8.43
CA LYS A 335 5.88 6.13 -7.95
C LYS A 335 5.42 7.58 -7.85
N SER A 336 4.55 8.02 -8.76
CA SER A 336 3.97 9.36 -8.72
C SER A 336 3.16 9.60 -7.44
N PHE A 337 2.42 8.58 -6.99
CA PHE A 337 1.63 8.64 -5.77
C PHE A 337 2.51 8.45 -4.53
N THR A 338 3.30 7.37 -4.44
CA THR A 338 4.11 7.06 -3.25
C THR A 338 5.17 8.14 -2.96
N SER A 339 5.71 8.79 -3.99
CA SER A 339 6.71 9.87 -3.79
C SER A 339 6.13 11.15 -3.22
N GLN A 340 4.80 11.36 -3.24
CA GLN A 340 4.22 12.57 -2.63
C GLN A 340 4.47 12.62 -1.12
N PHE A 341 4.58 11.46 -0.48
CA PHE A 341 4.80 11.36 0.95
C PHE A 341 6.20 11.85 1.34
N THR A 342 7.21 11.57 0.51
CA THR A 342 8.59 11.99 0.78
C THR A 342 8.90 13.41 0.32
N THR A 343 8.16 13.89 -0.68
CA THR A 343 8.34 15.24 -1.25
C THR A 343 7.37 16.22 -0.58
N ARG A 344 6.12 16.28 -1.05
CA ARG A 344 5.06 17.18 -0.55
C ARG A 344 4.83 17.08 0.96
N ASN A 345 4.79 15.85 1.49
CA ASN A 345 4.42 15.61 2.89
C ASN A 345 5.62 15.57 3.85
N LYS A 346 6.84 15.75 3.33
CA LYS A 346 8.08 15.94 4.11
C LYS A 346 8.46 14.78 5.04
N MET A 347 8.09 13.56 4.67
CA MET A 347 8.47 12.35 5.41
C MET A 347 9.78 11.80 4.81
N GLN A 348 10.63 11.15 5.61
CA GLN A 348 11.93 10.71 5.09
C GLN A 348 11.79 9.60 4.03
N ALA A 349 10.89 8.65 4.24
CA ALA A 349 10.74 7.50 3.34
C ALA A 349 9.35 6.87 3.39
N VAL A 350 9.11 5.97 2.44
CA VAL A 350 8.02 4.99 2.43
C VAL A 350 8.58 3.62 2.06
N LEU A 351 7.90 2.54 2.47
CA LEU A 351 8.20 1.19 1.99
C LEU A 351 8.13 1.15 0.46
N ASP A 352 9.15 0.57 -0.20
CA ASP A 352 9.26 0.56 -1.67
C ASP A 352 8.41 -0.57 -2.28
N PHE A 353 7.08 -0.47 -2.15
CA PHE A 353 6.11 -1.33 -2.86
C PHE A 353 6.33 -1.36 -4.38
N PRO A 354 6.69 -0.23 -5.05
CA PRO A 354 7.10 -0.26 -6.45
C PRO A 354 8.28 -1.22 -6.69
N PHE A 355 9.32 -1.22 -5.84
CA PHE A 355 10.42 -2.18 -5.92
C PHE A 355 9.96 -3.61 -5.68
N GLN A 356 9.14 -3.86 -4.65
CA GLN A 356 8.63 -5.21 -4.36
C GLN A 356 7.96 -5.81 -5.60
N ASN A 357 7.10 -5.03 -6.27
CA ASN A 357 6.42 -5.45 -7.49
C ASN A 357 7.41 -5.74 -8.63
N ALA A 358 8.38 -4.85 -8.85
CA ALA A 358 9.43 -5.01 -9.85
C ALA A 358 10.31 -6.25 -9.60
N ALA A 359 10.67 -6.50 -8.34
CA ALA A 359 11.47 -7.64 -7.91
C ALA A 359 10.72 -8.97 -8.10
N ARG A 360 9.43 -9.05 -7.71
CA ARG A 360 8.57 -10.22 -7.97
C ARG A 360 8.45 -10.47 -9.48
N ASN A 361 8.15 -9.43 -10.26
CA ASN A 361 8.02 -9.55 -11.72
C ASN A 361 9.32 -10.09 -12.35
N PHE A 362 10.48 -9.61 -11.91
CA PHE A 362 11.76 -10.04 -12.45
C PHE A 362 12.17 -11.44 -11.98
N ALA A 363 12.23 -11.69 -10.68
CA ALA A 363 12.83 -12.89 -10.10
C ALA A 363 11.84 -14.08 -10.03
N SER A 364 10.59 -13.82 -9.66
CA SER A 364 9.56 -14.86 -9.55
C SER A 364 8.90 -15.13 -10.91
N ARG A 365 8.41 -14.10 -11.60
CA ARG A 365 7.64 -14.25 -12.86
C ARG A 365 8.49 -14.25 -14.13
N SER A 366 9.80 -14.05 -14.02
CA SER A 366 10.72 -14.00 -15.16
C SER A 366 10.28 -13.03 -16.27
N GLN A 367 9.77 -11.85 -15.90
CA GLN A 367 9.40 -10.79 -16.85
C GLN A 367 10.65 -10.18 -17.53
N PRO A 368 10.49 -9.49 -18.68
CA PRO A 368 11.60 -8.86 -19.39
C PRO A 368 12.49 -7.96 -18.53
N ALA A 369 13.80 -8.09 -18.72
CA ALA A 369 14.79 -7.29 -17.99
C ALA A 369 14.66 -5.76 -18.25
N SER A 370 14.12 -5.35 -19.40
CA SER A 370 13.85 -3.94 -19.73
C SER A 370 12.80 -3.29 -18.82
N GLN A 371 11.96 -4.06 -18.13
CA GLN A 371 11.06 -3.53 -17.11
C GLN A 371 11.83 -3.00 -15.90
N LEU A 372 12.95 -3.63 -15.51
CA LEU A 372 13.81 -3.10 -14.43
C LEU A 372 14.49 -1.79 -14.87
N GLU A 373 14.98 -1.71 -16.10
CA GLU A 373 15.55 -0.45 -16.62
C GLU A 373 14.55 0.69 -16.55
N THR A 374 13.31 0.45 -17.00
CA THR A 374 12.22 1.43 -16.91
C THR A 374 11.88 1.78 -15.47
N PHE A 375 11.82 0.77 -14.58
CA PHE A 375 11.58 0.95 -13.16
C PHE A 375 12.63 1.87 -12.53
N PHE A 376 13.92 1.54 -12.62
CA PHE A 376 14.99 2.33 -12.00
C PHE A 376 15.15 3.71 -12.64
N ALA A 377 14.84 3.88 -13.94
CA ALA A 377 14.80 5.20 -14.57
C ALA A 377 13.67 6.12 -14.06
N GLY A 378 12.70 5.57 -13.30
CA GLY A 378 11.65 6.33 -12.63
C GLY A 378 11.96 6.65 -11.17
N ASP A 379 13.15 6.35 -10.65
CA ASP A 379 13.49 6.65 -9.25
C ASP A 379 13.49 8.16 -8.95
N ASP A 380 13.65 9.00 -9.97
CA ASP A 380 13.70 10.46 -9.85
C ASP A 380 12.40 11.10 -9.34
N TRP A 381 11.30 10.35 -9.30
CA TRP A 381 10.05 10.78 -8.64
C TRP A 381 10.25 11.10 -7.15
N TYR A 382 11.20 10.43 -6.51
CA TYR A 382 11.57 10.64 -5.10
C TYR A 382 12.70 11.66 -4.92
N THR A 383 13.31 12.16 -6.00
CA THR A 383 14.41 13.12 -5.95
C THR A 383 13.88 14.53 -5.80
N ASP A 384 14.09 15.12 -4.63
CA ASP A 384 13.77 16.52 -4.31
C ASP A 384 14.94 17.18 -3.57
N ALA A 385 14.78 18.41 -3.10
CA ALA A 385 15.81 19.16 -2.38
C ALA A 385 16.26 18.47 -1.08
N ASP A 386 15.39 17.71 -0.44
CA ASP A 386 15.57 17.07 0.87
C ASP A 386 15.13 15.60 0.95
N SER A 387 14.74 14.97 -0.17
CA SER A 387 14.45 13.53 -0.25
C SER A 387 15.17 12.85 -1.42
N ASN A 388 15.43 11.54 -1.30
CA ASN A 388 15.93 10.74 -2.44
C ASN A 388 15.54 9.25 -2.33
N VAL A 389 15.46 8.55 -3.47
CA VAL A 389 15.11 7.12 -3.51
C VAL A 389 16.05 6.20 -2.72
N TYR A 390 17.30 6.63 -2.46
CA TYR A 390 18.32 5.79 -1.82
C TYR A 390 18.01 5.41 -0.36
N GLU A 391 17.12 6.15 0.31
CA GLU A 391 16.73 5.86 1.70
C GLU A 391 15.52 4.92 1.82
N LEU A 392 14.82 4.62 0.71
CA LEU A 392 13.63 3.77 0.76
C LEU A 392 13.95 2.33 1.20
N PRO A 393 13.19 1.76 2.15
CA PRO A 393 13.33 0.36 2.50
C PRO A 393 12.75 -0.55 1.40
N THR A 394 13.60 -1.38 0.81
CA THR A 394 13.24 -2.36 -0.22
C THR A 394 12.93 -3.71 0.41
N PHE A 395 11.90 -4.41 -0.08
CA PHE A 395 11.46 -5.67 0.49
C PHE A 395 10.91 -6.61 -0.60
N LEU A 396 10.77 -7.90 -0.27
CA LEU A 396 10.29 -8.93 -1.21
C LEU A 396 8.90 -9.49 -0.83
N GLY A 397 8.54 -9.36 0.45
CA GLY A 397 7.25 -9.72 1.03
C GLY A 397 7.14 -9.16 2.44
N ASN A 398 5.94 -9.18 3.01
CA ASN A 398 5.68 -8.68 4.36
C ASN A 398 4.48 -9.40 5.00
N HIS A 399 4.00 -8.86 6.12
CA HIS A 399 2.92 -9.41 6.93
C HIS A 399 1.50 -9.27 6.38
N ASP A 400 1.28 -8.55 5.26
CA ASP A 400 -0.05 -8.29 4.70
C ASP A 400 -0.24 -8.86 3.30
N MET A 401 0.81 -8.83 2.47
CA MET A 401 0.73 -9.38 1.10
C MET A 401 1.17 -10.83 1.00
N GLY A 402 1.95 -11.34 1.96
CA GLY A 402 2.63 -12.62 1.86
C GLY A 402 4.13 -12.50 1.63
N ARG A 403 4.77 -13.66 1.51
CA ARG A 403 6.22 -13.84 1.51
C ARG A 403 6.73 -14.06 0.10
N ILE A 404 8.02 -13.82 -0.10
CA ILE A 404 8.68 -14.14 -1.37
C ILE A 404 8.53 -15.63 -1.73
N GLY A 405 8.58 -16.52 -0.74
CA GLY A 405 8.32 -17.94 -0.92
C GLY A 405 6.89 -18.24 -1.41
N SER A 406 5.88 -17.54 -0.90
CA SER A 406 4.48 -17.67 -1.36
C SER A 406 4.37 -17.28 -2.83
N PHE A 407 4.94 -16.13 -3.19
CA PHE A 407 4.90 -15.61 -4.56
C PHE A 407 5.61 -16.52 -5.54
N ILE A 408 6.80 -17.04 -5.19
CA ILE A 408 7.54 -17.97 -6.04
C ILE A 408 6.75 -19.27 -6.25
N ALA A 409 6.17 -19.83 -5.19
CA ALA A 409 5.37 -21.04 -5.28
C ALA A 409 4.13 -20.84 -6.16
N ALA A 410 3.44 -19.69 -6.02
CA ALA A 410 2.26 -19.34 -6.79
C ALA A 410 2.57 -19.05 -8.28
N ASP A 411 3.63 -18.30 -8.55
CA ASP A 411 4.01 -17.93 -9.92
C ASP A 411 4.72 -19.10 -10.65
N ASN A 412 5.24 -20.10 -9.92
CA ASN A 412 5.99 -21.24 -10.48
C ASN A 412 5.51 -22.61 -9.93
N PRO A 413 4.25 -23.00 -10.15
CA PRO A 413 3.69 -24.22 -9.55
C PRO A 413 4.38 -25.51 -10.01
N GLY A 414 5.01 -25.50 -11.19
CA GLY A 414 5.76 -26.63 -11.75
C GLY A 414 7.25 -26.67 -11.43
N ALA A 415 7.80 -25.63 -10.79
CA ALA A 415 9.22 -25.58 -10.43
C ALA A 415 9.54 -26.53 -9.29
N ASP A 416 10.69 -27.22 -9.37
CA ASP A 416 11.22 -28.00 -8.27
C ASP A 416 11.82 -27.09 -7.17
N ASP A 417 12.15 -27.68 -6.02
CA ASP A 417 12.68 -26.93 -4.88
C ASP A 417 13.98 -26.19 -5.22
N ALA A 418 14.85 -26.79 -6.03
CA ALA A 418 16.11 -26.17 -6.41
C ALA A 418 15.91 -24.91 -7.26
N GLU A 419 14.96 -24.92 -8.19
CA GLU A 419 14.58 -23.73 -8.96
C GLU A 419 13.93 -22.67 -8.06
N ARG A 420 13.03 -23.05 -7.16
CA ARG A 420 12.36 -22.10 -6.23
C ARG A 420 13.37 -21.40 -5.32
N VAL A 421 14.30 -22.15 -4.75
CA VAL A 421 15.43 -21.59 -3.97
C VAL A 421 16.30 -20.68 -4.83
N ALA A 422 16.55 -21.01 -6.11
CA ALA A 422 17.32 -20.14 -6.99
C ALA A 422 16.61 -18.81 -7.28
N ARG A 423 15.29 -18.81 -7.45
CA ARG A 423 14.48 -17.60 -7.65
C ARG A 423 14.46 -16.72 -6.40
N ASP A 424 14.34 -17.32 -5.23
CA ASP A 424 14.41 -16.61 -3.94
C ASP A 424 15.78 -15.93 -3.77
N ARG A 425 16.86 -16.67 -4.03
CA ARG A 425 18.21 -16.12 -4.01
C ARG A 425 18.40 -14.98 -5.00
N LEU A 426 17.87 -15.12 -6.22
CA LEU A 426 17.92 -14.05 -7.23
C LEU A 426 17.18 -12.79 -6.75
N ALA A 427 16.03 -12.94 -6.09
CA ALA A 427 15.27 -11.83 -5.53
C ALA A 427 16.10 -11.10 -4.45
N HIS A 428 16.73 -11.84 -3.54
CA HIS A 428 17.64 -11.28 -2.55
C HIS A 428 18.90 -10.65 -3.15
N GLU A 429 19.50 -11.25 -4.19
CA GLU A 429 20.63 -10.66 -4.92
C GLU A 429 20.26 -9.32 -5.56
N LEU A 430 19.08 -9.22 -6.19
CA LEU A 430 18.57 -7.97 -6.75
C LEU A 430 18.37 -6.91 -5.66
N MET A 431 17.72 -7.27 -4.55
CA MET A 431 17.48 -6.37 -3.42
C MET A 431 18.77 -5.89 -2.75
N TYR A 432 19.76 -6.78 -2.60
CA TYR A 432 21.01 -6.43 -1.93
C TYR A 432 21.95 -5.59 -2.79
N PHE A 433 21.97 -5.79 -4.11
CA PHE A 433 22.91 -5.08 -4.99
C PHE A 433 22.35 -3.81 -5.63
N SER A 434 21.03 -3.63 -5.66
CA SER A 434 20.40 -2.37 -6.09
C SER A 434 20.33 -1.33 -4.96
N ARG A 435 19.81 -0.14 -5.27
CA ARG A 435 19.66 0.96 -4.30
C ARG A 435 18.57 0.71 -3.24
N GLY A 436 18.69 1.36 -2.09
CA GLY A 436 17.74 1.29 -0.98
C GLY A 436 18.24 0.43 0.19
N ASN A 437 17.43 0.36 1.23
CA ASN A 437 17.72 -0.37 2.46
C ASN A 437 16.96 -1.71 2.47
N PRO A 438 17.58 -2.89 2.33
CA PRO A 438 16.86 -4.15 2.31
C PRO A 438 16.17 -4.45 3.64
N VAL A 439 14.97 -5.01 3.54
CA VAL A 439 14.18 -5.54 4.63
C VAL A 439 13.97 -7.03 4.37
N VAL A 440 14.51 -7.86 5.26
CA VAL A 440 14.24 -9.31 5.29
C VAL A 440 13.09 -9.54 6.26
N TYR A 441 11.99 -10.13 5.79
CA TYR A 441 10.87 -10.52 6.63
C TYR A 441 11.18 -11.85 7.31
N TYR A 442 10.98 -11.93 8.63
CA TYR A 442 11.41 -13.09 9.42
C TYR A 442 10.86 -14.40 8.81
N GLY A 443 11.74 -15.38 8.57
CA GLY A 443 11.39 -16.68 7.99
C GLY A 443 11.69 -16.81 6.50
N ASP A 444 11.87 -15.70 5.77
CA ASP A 444 12.34 -15.75 4.38
C ASP A 444 13.71 -16.45 4.30
N GLU A 445 14.58 -16.21 5.29
CA GLU A 445 15.89 -16.86 5.40
C GLU A 445 15.83 -18.37 5.72
N GLN A 446 14.64 -18.86 6.10
CA GLN A 446 14.31 -20.26 6.39
C GLN A 446 13.39 -20.89 5.33
N GLY A 447 13.13 -20.18 4.23
CA GLY A 447 12.35 -20.69 3.11
C GLY A 447 10.85 -20.72 3.36
N PHE A 448 10.33 -19.86 4.26
CA PHE A 448 8.90 -19.81 4.54
C PHE A 448 8.12 -19.42 3.28
N THR A 449 7.08 -20.20 2.98
CA THR A 449 6.20 -19.96 1.84
C THR A 449 4.87 -19.41 2.34
N GLY A 450 4.02 -20.23 2.92
CA GLY A 450 2.69 -19.84 3.36
C GLY A 450 1.70 -19.61 2.21
N PRO A 451 0.38 -19.62 2.49
CA PRO A 451 -0.65 -19.34 1.49
C PRO A 451 -0.69 -17.87 1.02
N GLY A 452 -0.01 -16.95 1.70
CA GLY A 452 0.01 -15.51 1.42
C GLY A 452 -1.07 -14.72 2.17
N GLY A 453 -1.15 -13.41 1.95
CA GLY A 453 -2.10 -12.52 2.65
C GLY A 453 -1.69 -12.20 4.10
N ASP A 454 -2.69 -11.96 4.96
CA ASP A 454 -2.54 -11.53 6.37
C ASP A 454 -2.06 -12.68 7.29
N GLN A 455 -2.96 -13.35 8.01
CA GLN A 455 -2.61 -14.31 9.06
C GLN A 455 -1.80 -15.49 8.53
N ASP A 456 -1.96 -15.79 7.24
CA ASP A 456 -1.29 -16.87 6.52
C ASP A 456 0.14 -16.50 6.07
N ALA A 457 0.59 -15.27 6.32
CA ALA A 457 1.99 -14.84 6.20
C ALA A 457 2.70 -14.70 7.55
N ARG A 458 2.06 -15.08 8.66
CA ARG A 458 2.54 -14.80 10.04
C ARG A 458 2.91 -16.10 10.80
N GLN A 459 3.43 -17.11 10.10
CA GLN A 459 3.87 -18.38 10.69
C GLN A 459 4.85 -18.18 11.84
N THR A 460 4.84 -19.06 12.84
CA THR A 460 5.86 -19.03 13.90
C THR A 460 7.23 -19.51 13.40
N LEU A 461 8.30 -18.84 13.82
CA LEU A 461 9.68 -19.28 13.60
C LEU A 461 10.08 -20.39 14.57
N PHE A 462 9.49 -20.41 15.76
CA PHE A 462 9.53 -21.55 16.68
C PHE A 462 8.47 -22.61 16.31
N ALA A 463 8.55 -23.79 16.94
CA ALA A 463 7.61 -24.89 16.69
C ALA A 463 6.13 -24.48 16.82
N SER A 464 5.41 -24.52 15.70
CA SER A 464 4.00 -24.16 15.57
C SER A 464 3.09 -25.27 16.14
N GLN A 465 1.94 -24.85 16.66
CA GLN A 465 0.80 -25.74 16.94
C GLN A 465 -0.42 -25.42 16.06
N VAL A 466 -0.32 -24.43 15.18
CA VAL A 466 -1.38 -24.02 14.25
C VAL A 466 -1.47 -25.02 13.10
N PRO A 467 -2.59 -25.76 12.94
CA PRO A 467 -2.71 -26.80 11.92
C PRO A 467 -2.41 -26.31 10.50
N GLU A 468 -2.87 -25.11 10.15
CA GLU A 468 -2.69 -24.51 8.83
C GLU A 468 -1.20 -24.28 8.50
N TYR A 469 -0.38 -23.92 9.48
CA TYR A 469 1.05 -23.71 9.28
C TYR A 469 1.83 -25.03 9.18
N LEU A 470 1.32 -26.12 9.76
CA LEU A 470 2.02 -27.41 9.76
C LEU A 470 2.04 -28.10 8.39
N ASP A 471 1.14 -27.68 7.49
CA ASP A 471 1.04 -28.20 6.13
C ASP A 471 1.92 -27.42 5.13
N ASP A 472 2.53 -26.31 5.54
CA ASP A 472 3.41 -25.48 4.71
C ASP A 472 4.73 -26.20 4.38
N VAL A 473 5.15 -26.07 3.11
CA VAL A 473 6.43 -26.62 2.62
C VAL A 473 7.47 -25.51 2.60
N LEU A 474 8.57 -25.73 3.31
CA LEU A 474 9.71 -24.82 3.37
C LEU A 474 10.65 -25.04 2.19
N LEU A 475 11.14 -23.96 1.59
CA LEU A 475 12.08 -24.02 0.47
C LEU A 475 13.49 -24.36 0.93
N GLY A 476 14.15 -25.31 0.27
CA GLY A 476 15.56 -25.61 0.50
C GLY A 476 15.86 -26.43 1.75
N THR A 477 14.84 -27.04 2.36
CA THR A 477 14.97 -27.85 3.58
C THR A 477 13.86 -28.91 3.68
N ASP A 478 14.12 -30.01 4.39
CA ASP A 478 13.11 -31.00 4.80
C ASP A 478 12.51 -30.67 6.18
N ALA A 479 12.89 -29.55 6.79
CA ALA A 479 12.31 -29.07 8.04
C ALA A 479 10.84 -28.67 7.84
N THR A 480 10.08 -28.67 8.94
CA THR A 480 8.68 -28.23 8.93
C THR A 480 8.44 -27.23 10.06
N HIS A 481 7.27 -26.57 10.04
CA HIS A 481 6.85 -25.71 11.14
C HIS A 481 6.61 -26.46 12.46
N ALA A 482 6.67 -27.80 12.50
CA ALA A 482 6.57 -28.57 13.74
C ALA A 482 7.81 -28.48 14.64
N THR A 483 8.88 -27.83 14.17
CA THR A 483 10.14 -27.61 14.90
C THR A 483 10.60 -26.17 14.76
N ASP A 484 11.52 -25.75 15.63
CA ASP A 484 12.16 -24.45 15.55
C ASP A 484 12.99 -24.28 14.26
N ASN A 485 12.81 -23.15 13.57
CA ASN A 485 13.47 -22.79 12.33
C ASN A 485 14.51 -21.67 12.55
N PHE A 486 15.54 -21.95 13.36
CA PHE A 486 16.69 -21.03 13.56
C PHE A 486 17.99 -21.59 12.95
N ASN A 487 17.89 -22.22 11.77
CA ASN A 487 19.02 -22.91 11.17
C ASN A 487 19.93 -21.93 10.40
N THR A 488 21.07 -21.58 10.98
CA THR A 488 22.08 -20.72 10.32
C THR A 488 22.79 -21.40 9.15
N GLY A 489 22.67 -22.74 9.03
CA GLY A 489 23.14 -23.52 7.89
C GLY A 489 22.15 -23.60 6.74
N HIS A 490 20.97 -22.97 6.86
CA HIS A 490 19.97 -22.95 5.79
C HIS A 490 20.54 -22.28 4.51
N PRO A 491 20.28 -22.82 3.32
CA PRO A 491 20.80 -22.28 2.06
C PRO A 491 20.41 -20.83 1.77
N LEU A 492 19.29 -20.34 2.29
CA LEU A 492 18.85 -18.94 2.16
C LEU A 492 19.50 -18.05 3.24
N TYR A 493 19.50 -18.46 4.52
CA TYR A 493 20.25 -17.77 5.59
C TYR A 493 21.71 -17.53 5.21
N SER A 494 22.41 -18.57 4.76
CA SER A 494 23.82 -18.45 4.36
C SER A 494 24.01 -17.49 3.19
N LYS A 495 23.05 -17.45 2.26
CA LYS A 495 23.10 -16.53 1.10
C LYS A 495 22.88 -15.09 1.55
N ILE A 496 21.85 -14.83 2.34
CA ILE A 496 21.54 -13.48 2.84
C ILE A 496 22.72 -12.94 3.67
N SER A 497 23.30 -13.78 4.54
CA SER A 497 24.51 -13.43 5.31
C SER A 497 25.72 -13.12 4.42
N GLU A 498 25.95 -13.89 3.35
CA GLU A 498 27.00 -13.60 2.35
C GLU A 498 26.76 -12.25 1.65
N LEU A 499 25.53 -11.95 1.25
CA LEU A 499 25.17 -10.69 0.59
C LEU A 499 25.34 -9.50 1.54
N ALA A 500 24.94 -9.64 2.81
CA ALA A 500 25.14 -8.64 3.84
C ALA A 500 26.64 -8.37 4.07
N ALA A 501 27.45 -9.43 4.20
CA ALA A 501 28.89 -9.30 4.36
C ALA A 501 29.56 -8.61 3.16
N LEU A 502 29.18 -8.99 1.93
CA LEU A 502 29.74 -8.41 0.72
C LEU A 502 29.40 -6.93 0.58
N THR A 503 28.17 -6.54 0.91
CA THR A 503 27.74 -5.14 0.85
C THR A 503 28.35 -4.28 1.96
N ALA A 504 28.64 -4.87 3.13
CA ALA A 504 29.44 -4.22 4.17
C ALA A 504 30.92 -4.04 3.77
N GLU A 505 31.50 -5.01 3.06
CA GLU A 505 32.88 -4.92 2.53
C GLU A 505 32.99 -3.90 1.39
N HIS A 506 31.93 -3.75 0.59
CA HIS A 506 31.88 -2.83 -0.56
C HIS A 506 30.68 -1.87 -0.45
N PRO A 507 30.77 -0.80 0.37
CA PRO A 507 29.64 0.09 0.68
C PRO A 507 28.97 0.74 -0.54
N ALA A 508 29.70 0.92 -1.65
CA ALA A 508 29.13 1.42 -2.90
C ALA A 508 27.97 0.55 -3.43
N LEU A 509 27.96 -0.75 -3.11
CA LEU A 509 26.85 -1.67 -3.42
C LEU A 509 25.58 -1.36 -2.60
N ARG A 510 25.62 -0.43 -1.64
CA ARG A 510 24.46 0.06 -0.87
C ARG A 510 24.14 1.51 -1.13
N ASN A 511 25.11 2.39 -0.96
CA ASN A 511 24.90 3.84 -0.99
C ASN A 511 25.40 4.53 -2.27
N GLY A 512 26.07 3.79 -3.16
CA GLY A 512 26.62 4.33 -4.40
C GLY A 512 25.54 4.64 -5.44
N ALA A 513 25.81 5.59 -6.33
CA ALA A 513 24.90 5.98 -7.41
C ALA A 513 24.54 4.78 -8.29
N HIS A 514 23.26 4.62 -8.65
CA HIS A 514 22.74 3.47 -9.42
C HIS A 514 22.54 3.84 -10.89
N GLN A 515 23.34 3.29 -11.80
CA GLN A 515 23.34 3.69 -13.21
C GLN A 515 22.95 2.54 -14.13
N ASN A 516 21.83 2.66 -14.83
CA ASN A 516 21.40 1.70 -15.86
C ASN A 516 22.49 1.53 -16.95
N ARG A 517 22.84 0.29 -17.28
CA ARG A 517 23.87 -0.01 -18.32
C ARG A 517 23.37 -0.87 -19.46
N TYR A 518 22.57 -1.88 -19.16
CA TYR A 518 22.09 -2.83 -20.14
C TYR A 518 20.85 -3.56 -19.63
N ALA A 519 19.87 -3.76 -20.50
CA ALA A 519 18.75 -4.65 -20.26
C ALA A 519 18.46 -5.49 -21.50
N ALA A 520 18.12 -6.75 -21.29
CA ALA A 520 17.56 -7.60 -22.34
C ALA A 520 16.08 -7.26 -22.57
N GLU A 521 15.63 -7.34 -23.83
CA GLU A 521 14.22 -7.14 -24.22
C GLU A 521 13.27 -8.25 -23.74
N GLY A 522 13.83 -9.33 -23.18
CA GLY A 522 13.07 -10.46 -22.64
C GLY A 522 13.74 -10.98 -21.37
N GLN A 523 13.50 -12.25 -21.03
CA GLN A 523 14.26 -12.92 -19.97
C GLN A 523 15.76 -12.84 -20.27
N GLY A 524 16.54 -12.48 -19.27
CA GLY A 524 17.98 -12.36 -19.42
C GLY A 524 18.59 -11.35 -18.48
N ILE A 525 19.65 -10.69 -18.95
CA ILE A 525 20.49 -9.83 -18.13
C ILE A 525 19.87 -8.44 -17.99
N TYR A 526 19.72 -7.99 -16.74
CA TYR A 526 19.71 -6.57 -16.39
C TYR A 526 21.05 -6.25 -15.71
N ALA A 527 21.72 -5.18 -16.14
CA ALA A 527 23.00 -4.75 -15.59
C ALA A 527 23.03 -3.25 -15.33
N PHE A 528 23.63 -2.90 -14.20
CA PHE A 528 23.75 -1.53 -13.72
C PHE A 528 25.11 -1.33 -13.03
N SER A 529 25.56 -0.09 -12.97
CA SER A 529 26.75 0.29 -12.21
C SER A 529 26.36 0.85 -10.85
N ARG A 530 27.12 0.50 -9.81
CA ARG A 530 27.15 1.19 -8.52
C ARG A 530 28.44 1.98 -8.42
N THR A 531 28.34 3.29 -8.17
CA THR A 531 29.52 4.18 -8.15
C THR A 531 29.73 4.78 -6.77
N ASP A 532 30.92 4.55 -6.20
CA ASP A 532 31.30 5.12 -4.91
C ASP A 532 31.48 6.65 -5.01
N ALA A 533 30.84 7.41 -4.12
CA ALA A 533 30.90 8.88 -4.16
C ALA A 533 32.31 9.44 -3.90
N LYS A 534 33.12 8.79 -3.05
CA LYS A 534 34.43 9.30 -2.60
C LYS A 534 35.57 8.81 -3.48
N ASP A 535 35.66 7.51 -3.68
CA ASP A 535 36.71 6.83 -4.42
C ASP A 535 36.42 6.81 -5.92
N GLN A 536 35.18 7.13 -6.33
CA GLN A 536 34.74 7.12 -7.73
C GLN A 536 35.05 5.77 -8.40
N ARG A 537 34.88 4.69 -7.63
CA ARG A 537 35.10 3.32 -8.10
C ARG A 537 33.79 2.77 -8.66
N GLU A 538 33.87 2.18 -9.84
CA GLU A 538 32.73 1.56 -10.52
C GLU A 538 32.66 0.07 -10.16
N TYR A 539 31.48 -0.36 -9.73
CA TYR A 539 31.08 -1.76 -9.59
C TYR A 539 30.01 -2.06 -10.64
N VAL A 540 30.23 -3.07 -11.48
CA VAL A 540 29.22 -3.52 -12.46
C VAL A 540 28.50 -4.73 -11.89
N VAL A 541 27.21 -4.58 -11.64
CA VAL A 541 26.30 -5.64 -11.22
C VAL A 541 25.52 -6.13 -12.44
N ALA A 542 25.40 -7.45 -12.61
CA ALA A 542 24.54 -8.05 -13.63
C ALA A 542 23.75 -9.21 -13.03
N VAL A 543 22.42 -9.15 -13.14
CA VAL A 543 21.45 -10.16 -12.68
C VAL A 543 20.81 -10.84 -13.88
N ASN A 544 20.52 -12.14 -13.80
CA ASN A 544 19.92 -12.92 -14.90
C ASN A 544 18.73 -13.74 -14.40
N ASN A 545 17.53 -13.44 -14.91
CA ASN A 545 16.31 -14.16 -14.55
C ASN A 545 15.93 -15.30 -15.50
N SER A 546 16.78 -15.63 -16.47
CA SER A 546 16.56 -16.78 -17.34
C SER A 546 17.06 -18.08 -16.71
N GLY A 547 16.42 -19.20 -17.05
CA GLY A 547 16.85 -20.55 -16.65
C GLY A 547 18.13 -21.05 -17.32
N THR A 548 18.86 -20.19 -18.06
CA THR A 548 20.12 -20.53 -18.72
C THR A 548 21.16 -19.43 -18.51
N ALA A 549 22.44 -19.75 -18.64
CA ALA A 549 23.48 -18.73 -18.55
C ALA A 549 23.39 -17.76 -19.73
N GLN A 550 23.48 -16.46 -19.44
CA GLN A 550 23.42 -15.40 -20.45
C GLN A 550 24.74 -14.65 -20.53
N THR A 551 25.03 -14.03 -21.67
CA THR A 551 26.22 -13.20 -21.87
C THR A 551 25.87 -11.90 -22.58
N ALA A 552 26.36 -10.78 -22.03
CA ALA A 552 26.15 -9.45 -22.60
C ALA A 552 27.44 -8.63 -22.57
N ALA A 553 27.53 -7.64 -23.46
CA ALA A 553 28.58 -6.63 -23.46
C ALA A 553 28.06 -5.35 -22.80
N VAL A 554 28.39 -5.16 -21.53
CA VAL A 554 27.86 -4.10 -20.66
C VAL A 554 28.73 -2.84 -20.78
N PRO A 555 28.18 -1.68 -21.14
CA PRO A 555 28.90 -0.41 -21.11
C PRO A 555 29.41 -0.05 -19.71
N THR A 556 30.61 0.53 -19.64
CA THR A 556 31.23 1.03 -18.38
C THR A 556 31.83 2.41 -18.60
N TYR A 557 32.26 3.10 -17.53
CA TYR A 557 32.92 4.40 -17.66
C TYR A 557 34.37 4.30 -18.18
N ILE A 558 35.01 3.13 -18.12
CA ILE A 558 36.47 3.00 -18.29
C ILE A 558 36.83 1.94 -19.35
N ALA A 559 37.38 2.38 -20.48
CA ALA A 559 37.96 1.51 -21.50
C ALA A 559 39.33 0.93 -21.10
N LYS A 560 39.65 -0.26 -21.61
CA LYS A 560 40.95 -0.96 -21.40
C LYS A 560 41.31 -1.18 -19.93
N ARG A 561 40.32 -1.29 -19.04
CA ARG A 561 40.48 -1.42 -17.58
C ARG A 561 40.19 -2.85 -17.13
N ASN A 562 40.97 -3.33 -16.15
CA ASN A 562 40.69 -4.62 -15.52
C ASN A 562 39.58 -4.47 -14.48
N TYR A 563 38.72 -5.48 -14.42
CA TYR A 563 37.63 -5.65 -13.47
C TYR A 563 37.78 -7.00 -12.79
N SER A 564 37.79 -7.01 -11.47
CA SER A 564 37.86 -8.24 -10.67
C SER A 564 36.45 -8.68 -10.31
N ARG A 565 36.10 -9.92 -10.64
CA ARG A 565 34.83 -10.49 -10.19
C ARG A 565 34.89 -10.78 -8.69
N ILE A 566 34.06 -10.10 -7.91
CA ILE A 566 33.97 -10.23 -6.45
C ILE A 566 32.78 -11.10 -6.01
N TYR A 567 31.80 -11.35 -6.90
CA TYR A 567 30.64 -12.21 -6.63
C TYR A 567 30.24 -13.08 -7.83
N GLY A 568 29.64 -14.26 -7.57
CA GLY A 568 29.03 -15.11 -8.60
C GLY A 568 29.99 -15.99 -9.42
N GLY A 569 31.10 -16.46 -8.83
CA GLY A 569 32.10 -17.30 -9.51
C GLY A 569 32.25 -18.72 -8.93
N SER A 570 32.37 -19.74 -9.79
CA SER A 570 32.76 -21.09 -9.38
C SER A 570 34.28 -21.21 -9.24
N GLY A 571 34.77 -21.37 -8.01
CA GLY A 571 36.16 -21.77 -7.73
C GLY A 571 37.15 -20.63 -7.44
N GLY A 572 36.99 -19.96 -6.29
CA GLY A 572 38.05 -19.43 -5.41
C GLY A 572 39.10 -18.45 -5.95
N SER A 573 39.07 -18.10 -7.23
CA SER A 573 39.95 -17.11 -7.83
C SER A 573 39.10 -16.01 -8.46
N ALA A 574 39.42 -14.75 -8.14
CA ALA A 574 38.83 -13.59 -8.80
C ALA A 574 39.13 -13.72 -10.29
N ALA A 575 38.09 -13.95 -11.09
CA ALA A 575 38.23 -13.92 -12.54
C ALA A 575 38.41 -12.44 -12.93
N GLU A 576 39.57 -12.11 -13.50
CA GLU A 576 39.79 -10.79 -14.08
C GLU A 576 39.21 -10.75 -15.49
N SER A 577 38.33 -9.77 -15.72
CA SER A 577 37.84 -9.40 -17.05
C SER A 577 38.40 -8.03 -17.41
N LYS A 578 38.55 -7.73 -18.70
CA LYS A 578 39.04 -6.44 -19.16
C LYS A 578 38.05 -5.81 -20.12
N THR A 579 37.77 -4.52 -19.93
CA THR A 579 36.94 -3.78 -20.88
C THR A 579 37.64 -3.63 -22.23
N ALA A 580 36.86 -3.71 -23.29
CA ALA A 580 37.33 -3.53 -24.66
C ALA A 580 37.66 -2.05 -24.96
N ASP A 581 38.12 -1.78 -26.18
CA ASP A 581 38.48 -0.44 -26.66
C ASP A 581 37.27 0.52 -26.66
N ASP A 582 36.05 -0.01 -26.79
CA ASP A 582 34.79 0.73 -26.75
C ASP A 582 34.21 0.89 -25.33
N GLY A 583 34.95 0.49 -24.29
CA GLY A 583 34.50 0.63 -22.90
C GLY A 583 33.54 -0.45 -22.41
N LYS A 584 33.27 -1.49 -23.20
CA LYS A 584 32.35 -2.56 -22.80
C LYS A 584 33.03 -3.70 -22.05
N LEU A 585 32.40 -4.18 -20.98
CA LEU A 585 32.77 -5.36 -20.21
C LEU A 585 31.89 -6.54 -20.66
N THR A 586 32.50 -7.62 -21.15
CA THR A 586 31.74 -8.85 -21.40
C THR A 586 31.49 -9.58 -20.08
N VAL A 587 30.22 -9.75 -19.72
CA VAL A 587 29.79 -10.46 -18.52
C VAL A 587 29.02 -11.71 -18.91
N THR A 588 29.31 -12.83 -18.27
CA THR A 588 28.51 -14.05 -18.33
C THR A 588 27.90 -14.28 -16.95
N VAL A 589 26.57 -14.34 -16.90
CA VAL A 589 25.80 -14.50 -15.67
C VAL A 589 25.17 -15.89 -15.65
N PRO A 590 25.36 -16.69 -14.58
CA PRO A 590 24.69 -17.98 -14.43
C PRO A 590 23.15 -17.89 -14.49
N PRO A 591 22.43 -19.00 -14.71
CA PRO A 591 20.98 -19.04 -14.58
C PRO A 591 20.52 -18.55 -13.21
N LEU A 592 19.44 -17.76 -13.16
CA LEU A 592 18.77 -17.33 -11.92
C LEU A 592 19.74 -16.83 -10.84
N SER A 593 20.69 -15.97 -11.22
CA SER A 593 21.72 -15.48 -10.30
C SER A 593 22.31 -14.13 -10.74
N ALA A 594 23.27 -13.64 -9.97
CA ALA A 594 23.98 -12.39 -10.18
C ALA A 594 25.51 -12.57 -10.21
N VAL A 595 26.19 -11.60 -10.81
CA VAL A 595 27.64 -11.41 -10.73
C VAL A 595 27.95 -9.96 -10.44
N VAL A 596 29.03 -9.72 -9.70
CA VAL A 596 29.51 -8.37 -9.39
C VAL A 596 30.98 -8.25 -9.75
N TYR A 597 31.33 -7.19 -10.48
CA TYR A 597 32.68 -6.87 -10.91
C TYR A 597 33.12 -5.52 -10.38
N GLU A 598 34.26 -5.47 -9.70
CA GLU A 598 34.88 -4.24 -9.22
C GLU A 598 35.97 -3.76 -10.19
N SER A 599 35.94 -2.49 -10.57
CA SER A 599 37.01 -1.87 -11.36
C SER A 599 38.33 -1.83 -10.58
N SER A 600 39.47 -2.11 -11.23
CA SER A 600 40.82 -2.05 -10.62
C SER A 600 41.31 -0.64 -10.25
N GLY A 601 40.51 0.40 -10.47
CA GLY A 601 40.80 1.78 -10.05
C GLY A 601 39.64 2.72 -10.35
N ARG A 602 39.74 3.96 -9.90
CA ARG A 602 38.69 4.98 -10.05
C ARG A 602 38.40 5.37 -11.50
N ILE A 603 37.18 5.85 -11.72
CA ILE A 603 36.76 6.54 -12.93
C ILE A 603 37.70 7.74 -13.15
N PRO A 604 38.31 7.89 -14.35
CA PRO A 604 39.15 9.03 -14.65
C PRO A 604 38.39 10.34 -14.46
N HIS A 605 39.02 11.31 -13.80
CA HIS A 605 38.40 12.62 -13.63
C HIS A 605 38.22 13.28 -15.01
N SER A 606 37.03 13.84 -15.20
CA SER A 606 36.73 14.75 -16.29
C SER A 606 37.70 15.94 -16.27
N LYS A 607 38.06 16.44 -17.45
CA LYS A 607 38.97 17.61 -17.60
C LYS A 607 38.22 18.94 -17.54
N ALA A 608 36.90 18.89 -17.71
CA ALA A 608 35.96 20.00 -17.68
C ALA A 608 34.55 19.38 -17.61
N ALA A 609 33.61 20.11 -17.01
CA ALA A 609 32.22 19.71 -17.00
C ALA A 609 31.63 19.72 -18.42
N PRO A 610 30.78 18.75 -18.77
CA PRO A 610 30.13 18.69 -20.08
C PRO A 610 29.18 19.88 -20.30
N ALA A 611 28.81 20.11 -21.54
CA ALA A 611 27.72 21.02 -21.84
C ALA A 611 26.40 20.40 -21.35
N VAL A 612 25.55 21.22 -20.74
CA VAL A 612 24.23 20.82 -20.26
C VAL A 612 23.15 21.60 -20.99
N ALA A 613 22.15 20.88 -21.48
CA ALA A 613 20.97 21.46 -22.11
C ALA A 613 19.73 21.00 -21.36
N LEU A 614 18.95 21.95 -20.84
CA LEU A 614 17.62 21.63 -20.37
C LEU A 614 16.74 21.22 -21.55
N GLN A 615 15.95 20.17 -21.34
CA GLN A 615 14.78 19.87 -22.16
C GLN A 615 13.66 20.88 -21.84
N GLU A 616 12.60 20.90 -22.65
CA GLU A 616 11.45 21.76 -22.37
C GLU A 616 10.75 21.27 -21.09
N PRO A 617 10.62 22.11 -20.04
CA PRO A 617 9.87 21.71 -18.84
C PRO A 617 8.42 21.41 -19.23
N ALA A 618 7.91 20.28 -18.77
CA ALA A 618 6.56 19.81 -19.11
C ALA A 618 5.84 19.28 -17.88
N THR A 619 4.52 19.29 -17.89
CA THR A 619 3.71 18.62 -16.86
C THR A 619 4.14 17.16 -16.74
N ALA A 620 4.30 16.68 -15.50
CA ALA A 620 4.60 15.29 -15.26
C ALA A 620 3.40 14.41 -15.67
N GLU A 621 3.67 13.32 -16.38
CA GLU A 621 2.62 12.38 -16.75
C GLU A 621 2.03 11.74 -15.49
N GLY A 622 0.70 11.80 -15.34
CA GLY A 622 -0.02 11.24 -14.19
C GLY A 622 -0.08 12.14 -12.94
N ASP A 623 0.60 13.28 -12.90
CA ASP A 623 0.53 14.24 -11.77
C ASP A 623 0.61 15.69 -12.26
N ASN A 624 -0.54 16.37 -12.33
CA ASN A 624 -0.62 17.79 -12.68
C ASN A 624 -0.13 18.71 -11.56
N GLY A 625 0.19 18.18 -10.38
CA GLY A 625 0.87 18.92 -9.32
C GLY A 625 2.38 19.10 -9.57
N ARG A 626 2.93 18.42 -10.59
CA ARG A 626 4.38 18.42 -10.83
C ARG A 626 4.78 18.81 -12.25
N ILE A 627 5.96 19.41 -12.36
CA ILE A 627 6.64 19.68 -13.63
C ILE A 627 7.88 18.80 -13.72
N ARG A 628 7.95 17.97 -14.77
CA ARG A 628 9.15 17.24 -15.16
C ARG A 628 10.18 18.22 -15.72
N VAL A 629 11.35 18.27 -15.10
CA VAL A 629 12.50 19.06 -15.53
C VAL A 629 13.63 18.10 -15.82
N ALA A 630 14.10 18.05 -17.07
CA ALA A 630 15.11 17.10 -17.50
C ALA A 630 16.28 17.79 -18.22
N ALA A 631 17.45 17.16 -18.18
CA ALA A 631 18.67 17.68 -18.78
C ALA A 631 19.42 16.63 -19.61
N ASP A 632 19.91 17.06 -20.76
CA ASP A 632 20.82 16.29 -21.62
C ASP A 632 22.26 16.75 -21.42
N LEU A 633 23.19 15.80 -21.44
CA LEU A 633 24.63 16.03 -21.26
C LEU A 633 25.43 15.45 -22.44
N ASP A 634 26.48 16.15 -22.87
CA ASP A 634 27.33 15.75 -24.01
C ASP A 634 28.57 14.91 -23.61
N GLY A 635 28.54 14.25 -22.44
CA GLY A 635 29.69 13.55 -21.87
C GLY A 635 29.43 12.10 -21.49
N SER A 636 30.50 11.36 -21.18
CA SER A 636 30.45 9.92 -20.87
C SER A 636 31.13 9.53 -19.55
N SER A 637 31.26 10.45 -18.61
CA SER A 637 31.80 10.23 -17.26
C SER A 637 30.66 10.13 -16.24
N PHE A 638 31.00 10.02 -14.96
CA PHE A 638 30.04 10.18 -13.86
C PHE A 638 29.77 11.67 -13.63
N TYR A 639 28.48 12.03 -13.55
CA TYR A 639 28.00 13.39 -13.37
C TYR A 639 26.85 13.40 -12.37
N GLU A 640 26.70 14.53 -11.69
CA GLU A 640 25.55 14.85 -10.84
C GLU A 640 24.94 16.15 -11.37
N VAL A 641 23.61 16.22 -11.46
CA VAL A 641 22.88 17.35 -12.05
C VAL A 641 21.92 17.92 -11.03
N THR A 642 22.27 19.10 -10.52
CA THR A 642 21.40 19.88 -9.63
C THR A 642 20.43 20.71 -10.46
N PHE A 643 19.15 20.47 -10.27
CA PHE A 643 18.09 21.28 -10.85
C PHE A 643 17.74 22.42 -9.91
N GLN A 644 17.42 23.57 -10.48
CA GLN A 644 17.04 24.76 -9.70
C GLN A 644 15.83 25.43 -10.34
N ALA A 645 14.93 25.93 -9.51
CA ALA A 645 13.76 26.70 -9.92
C ALA A 645 13.78 28.11 -9.31
N ARG A 646 13.05 29.04 -9.93
CA ARG A 646 12.63 30.29 -9.32
C ARG A 646 11.35 30.81 -9.97
N THR A 647 10.57 31.58 -9.21
CA THR A 647 9.53 32.44 -9.78
C THR A 647 10.15 33.75 -10.27
N ALA A 648 9.40 34.52 -11.09
CA ALA A 648 9.88 35.77 -11.65
C ALA A 648 10.33 36.77 -10.56
N GLY A 649 11.63 37.10 -10.56
CA GLY A 649 12.24 38.00 -9.57
C GLY A 649 12.60 37.35 -8.23
N GLY A 650 12.38 36.04 -8.07
CA GLY A 650 12.83 35.25 -6.93
C GLY A 650 14.30 34.82 -7.02
N GLU A 651 14.77 34.19 -5.95
CA GLU A 651 16.10 33.57 -5.88
C GLU A 651 16.06 32.15 -6.47
N TRP A 652 17.21 31.65 -6.92
CA TRP A 652 17.32 30.27 -7.39
C TRP A 652 17.38 29.31 -6.22
N GLU A 653 16.43 28.37 -6.18
CA GLU A 653 16.34 27.33 -5.16
C GLU A 653 16.62 25.95 -5.78
N PRO A 654 17.39 25.08 -5.11
CA PRO A 654 17.55 23.70 -5.55
C PRO A 654 16.23 22.94 -5.42
N ILE A 655 15.94 22.08 -6.38
CA ILE A 655 14.71 21.25 -6.46
C ILE A 655 15.06 19.77 -6.66
N GLY A 656 16.27 19.38 -6.25
CA GLY A 656 16.82 18.03 -6.40
C GLY A 656 18.14 17.97 -7.16
N THR A 657 18.93 16.96 -6.82
CA THR A 657 20.17 16.60 -7.53
C THR A 657 20.14 15.14 -7.91
N ASP A 658 20.16 14.91 -9.22
CA ASP A 658 20.10 13.58 -9.81
C ASP A 658 21.50 13.13 -10.25
N ASP A 659 21.88 11.92 -9.86
CA ASP A 659 23.15 11.29 -10.19
C ASP A 659 23.00 10.09 -11.12
N THR A 660 21.82 9.94 -11.73
CA THR A 660 21.41 8.81 -12.57
C THR A 660 20.87 9.30 -13.91
N ALA A 661 21.39 8.76 -15.02
CA ALA A 661 20.85 9.11 -16.33
C ALA A 661 19.62 8.22 -16.66
N PRO A 662 18.56 8.75 -17.29
CA PRO A 662 18.39 10.12 -17.78
C PRO A 662 18.15 11.15 -16.66
N TYR A 663 18.89 12.27 -16.68
CA TYR A 663 18.86 13.23 -15.58
C TYR A 663 17.57 14.05 -15.54
N GLN A 664 16.81 13.96 -14.45
CA GLN A 664 15.54 14.65 -14.28
C GLN A 664 15.10 14.79 -12.82
N VAL A 665 14.16 15.70 -12.59
CA VAL A 665 13.40 15.82 -11.33
C VAL A 665 11.94 16.14 -11.62
N PHE A 666 11.07 15.89 -10.65
CA PHE A 666 9.64 16.19 -10.73
C PHE A 666 9.28 17.25 -9.69
N HIS A 667 9.42 18.52 -10.08
CA HIS A 667 9.23 19.66 -9.17
C HIS A 667 7.77 19.80 -8.75
N ASP A 668 7.49 19.71 -7.45
CA ASP A 668 6.18 20.04 -6.88
C ASP A 668 5.88 21.55 -7.04
N VAL A 669 4.80 21.86 -7.74
CA VAL A 669 4.33 23.22 -7.98
C VAL A 669 2.93 23.47 -7.42
N THR A 670 2.41 22.56 -6.60
CA THR A 670 1.07 22.65 -5.98
C THR A 670 0.91 23.91 -5.11
N GLY A 671 2.00 24.38 -4.49
CA GLY A 671 2.04 25.65 -3.74
C GLY A 671 1.95 26.91 -4.60
N LEU A 672 2.02 26.80 -5.93
CA LEU A 672 1.96 27.92 -6.87
C LEU A 672 0.60 27.99 -7.58
N LYS A 673 0.25 29.18 -8.07
CA LYS A 673 -0.99 29.38 -8.83
C LYS A 673 -0.85 28.83 -10.26
N PRO A 674 -1.87 28.18 -10.83
CA PRO A 674 -1.89 27.82 -12.24
C PRO A 674 -1.58 29.00 -13.17
N GLY A 675 -0.82 28.75 -14.23
CA GLY A 675 -0.36 29.79 -15.16
C GLY A 675 0.86 30.59 -14.68
N THR A 676 1.33 30.38 -13.45
CA THR A 676 2.57 31.02 -12.96
C THR A 676 3.76 30.55 -13.79
N ALA A 677 4.57 31.49 -14.28
CA ALA A 677 5.82 31.16 -14.96
C ALA A 677 6.91 30.80 -13.94
N VAL A 678 7.58 29.67 -14.15
CA VAL A 678 8.71 29.19 -13.34
C VAL A 678 9.93 29.07 -14.24
N GLU A 679 11.02 29.72 -13.88
CA GLU A 679 12.31 29.58 -14.56
C GLU A 679 13.09 28.41 -13.95
N TYR A 680 13.67 27.58 -14.82
CA TYR A 680 14.48 26.42 -14.47
C TYR A 680 15.87 26.54 -15.05
N ARG A 681 16.88 26.05 -14.32
CA ARG A 681 18.24 25.80 -14.85
C ARG A 681 18.79 24.52 -14.23
N ALA A 682 19.80 23.94 -14.88
CA ALA A 682 20.52 22.77 -14.41
C ALA A 682 22.00 23.11 -14.25
N ALA A 683 22.60 22.70 -13.13
CA ALA A 683 24.01 22.83 -12.84
C ALA A 683 24.64 21.43 -12.70
N VAL A 684 25.63 21.15 -13.53
CA VAL A 684 26.36 19.87 -13.53
C VAL A 684 27.54 19.96 -12.59
N LEU A 685 27.77 18.92 -11.82
CA LEU A 685 29.02 18.62 -11.14
C LEU A 685 29.65 17.39 -11.81
N ASP A 686 30.88 17.52 -12.32
CA ASP A 686 31.64 16.36 -12.79
C ASP A 686 32.47 15.72 -11.68
N ASN A 687 32.89 14.48 -11.90
CA ASN A 687 33.79 13.77 -10.98
C ASN A 687 35.20 14.38 -10.83
N GLY A 688 35.52 15.45 -11.57
CA GLY A 688 36.73 16.26 -11.43
C GLY A 688 36.55 17.52 -10.60
N GLY A 689 35.32 17.84 -10.16
CA GLY A 689 34.97 19.05 -9.42
C GLY A 689 34.75 20.28 -10.29
N HIS A 690 34.60 20.11 -11.61
CA HIS A 690 34.22 21.21 -12.50
C HIS A 690 32.69 21.32 -12.58
N THR A 691 32.21 22.53 -12.85
CA THR A 691 30.79 22.81 -12.98
C THR A 691 30.45 23.49 -14.30
N SER A 692 29.27 23.17 -14.84
CA SER A 692 28.67 23.80 -16.02
C SER A 692 27.20 24.08 -15.74
N VAL A 693 26.64 25.13 -16.32
CA VAL A 693 25.26 25.56 -16.03
C VAL A 693 24.53 25.82 -17.34
N SER A 694 23.31 25.30 -17.44
CA SER A 694 22.48 25.48 -18.63
C SER A 694 21.95 26.92 -18.72
N PRO A 695 21.62 27.39 -19.94
CA PRO A 695 20.69 28.50 -20.09
C PRO A 695 19.36 28.16 -19.40
N ALA A 696 18.73 29.17 -18.80
CA ALA A 696 17.43 28.99 -18.18
C ALA A 696 16.34 28.72 -19.23
N ARG A 697 15.34 27.90 -18.86
CA ARG A 697 14.08 27.72 -19.60
C ARG A 697 12.90 28.03 -18.69
N THR A 698 11.76 28.37 -19.27
CA THR A 698 10.56 28.70 -18.50
C THR A 698 9.52 27.61 -18.69
N GLY A 699 9.07 27.01 -17.60
CA GLY A 699 7.85 26.21 -17.54
C GLY A 699 6.68 27.07 -17.05
N THR A 700 5.48 26.53 -17.19
CA THR A 700 4.25 27.15 -16.67
C THR A 700 3.58 26.17 -15.72
N VAL A 701 3.20 26.62 -14.53
CA VAL A 701 2.42 25.81 -13.59
C VAL A 701 1.14 25.35 -14.30
N PRO A 702 0.93 24.05 -14.46
CA PRO A 702 -0.23 23.53 -15.18
C PRO A 702 -1.53 23.86 -14.45
N SER A 703 -2.62 23.93 -15.21
CA SER A 703 -3.95 23.89 -14.61
C SER A 703 -4.21 22.51 -14.00
N PRO A 704 -4.98 22.41 -12.90
CA PRO A 704 -5.41 21.12 -12.41
C PRO A 704 -6.26 20.41 -13.46
N VAL A 705 -6.32 19.09 -13.38
CA VAL A 705 -7.19 18.22 -14.17
C VAL A 705 -8.36 17.79 -13.30
N LEU A 706 -9.54 17.71 -13.90
CA LEU A 706 -10.74 17.14 -13.31
C LEU A 706 -11.10 15.90 -14.12
N ALA A 707 -11.24 14.74 -13.48
CA ALA A 707 -11.53 13.48 -14.15
C ALA A 707 -12.81 12.86 -13.61
N MET A 708 -13.72 12.44 -14.48
CA MET A 708 -14.93 11.72 -14.07
C MET A 708 -14.59 10.29 -13.64
N GLN A 709 -15.11 9.89 -12.48
CA GLN A 709 -14.97 8.55 -11.91
C GLN A 709 -16.22 7.70 -12.18
N LYS A 710 -17.41 8.24 -11.88
CA LYS A 710 -18.71 7.58 -12.10
C LYS A 710 -19.70 8.48 -12.83
N PRO A 711 -20.67 7.91 -13.56
CA PRO A 711 -20.81 6.49 -13.88
C PRO A 711 -19.77 6.02 -14.91
N ALA A 712 -19.57 4.71 -15.02
CA ALA A 712 -18.66 4.12 -16.01
C ALA A 712 -19.12 4.45 -17.44
N GLU A 713 -18.18 4.76 -18.33
CA GLU A 713 -18.48 5.03 -19.74
C GLU A 713 -19.21 3.86 -20.39
N GLY A 714 -20.32 4.13 -21.05
CA GLY A 714 -21.13 3.15 -21.78
C GLY A 714 -22.11 2.36 -20.92
N SER A 715 -22.07 2.48 -19.59
CA SER A 715 -22.97 1.75 -18.69
C SER A 715 -24.45 2.14 -18.89
N SER A 716 -25.36 1.29 -18.43
CA SER A 716 -26.76 1.68 -18.23
C SER A 716 -27.00 2.14 -16.81
N VAL A 717 -27.92 3.09 -16.70
CA VAL A 717 -28.31 3.70 -15.45
C VAL A 717 -29.83 3.86 -15.42
N ASP A 718 -30.42 3.62 -14.26
CA ASP A 718 -31.82 3.87 -14.00
C ASP A 718 -31.99 4.38 -12.55
N GLY A 719 -33.07 5.13 -12.31
CA GLY A 719 -33.33 5.72 -11.01
C GLY A 719 -32.26 6.72 -10.58
N LYS A 720 -31.71 6.53 -9.38
CA LYS A 720 -30.73 7.43 -8.75
C LYS A 720 -29.31 6.99 -9.14
N VAL A 721 -28.60 7.87 -9.83
CA VAL A 721 -27.27 7.62 -10.41
C VAL A 721 -26.22 8.40 -9.64
N GLU A 722 -25.18 7.73 -9.15
CA GLU A 722 -24.00 8.37 -8.60
C GLU A 722 -23.15 8.97 -9.72
N VAL A 723 -22.80 10.25 -9.59
CA VAL A 723 -21.95 10.97 -10.53
C VAL A 723 -20.80 11.57 -9.73
N SER A 724 -19.58 11.14 -10.01
CA SER A 724 -18.41 11.56 -9.22
C SER A 724 -17.19 11.90 -10.06
N ALA A 725 -16.30 12.69 -9.50
CA ALA A 725 -15.06 13.16 -10.13
C ALA A 725 -13.94 13.33 -9.09
N THR A 726 -12.69 13.38 -9.56
CA THR A 726 -11.50 13.69 -8.75
C THR A 726 -10.68 14.80 -9.41
N ALA A 727 -9.93 15.55 -8.62
CA ALA A 727 -9.04 16.61 -9.11
C ALA A 727 -7.56 16.24 -8.91
N SER A 728 -6.69 16.68 -9.82
CA SER A 728 -5.22 16.53 -9.70
C SER A 728 -4.51 17.83 -10.12
N PRO A 729 -3.65 18.43 -9.27
CA PRO A 729 -3.54 18.11 -7.86
C PRO A 729 -4.85 18.43 -7.16
N GLU A 730 -5.17 17.67 -6.14
CA GLU A 730 -6.32 17.90 -5.27
C GLU A 730 -6.06 19.14 -4.39
N LYS A 731 -7.12 19.92 -4.10
CA LYS A 731 -7.12 21.00 -3.10
C LYS A 731 -8.48 21.13 -2.43
N ALA A 732 -8.47 21.41 -1.12
CA ALA A 732 -9.68 21.60 -0.33
C ALA A 732 -10.53 22.82 -0.73
N ASP A 733 -9.93 23.83 -1.39
CA ASP A 733 -10.61 25.06 -1.80
C ASP A 733 -11.32 24.96 -3.16
N TYR A 734 -11.37 23.77 -3.75
CA TYR A 734 -12.08 23.51 -5.01
C TYR A 734 -13.58 23.27 -4.79
N THR A 735 -14.37 23.68 -5.79
CA THR A 735 -15.80 23.34 -5.89
C THR A 735 -16.09 22.82 -7.29
N VAL A 736 -16.69 21.65 -7.36
CA VAL A 736 -17.00 20.91 -8.58
C VAL A 736 -18.50 20.93 -8.81
N ASN A 737 -18.94 21.47 -9.95
CA ASN A 737 -20.33 21.45 -10.39
C ASN A 737 -20.53 20.37 -11.43
N PHE A 738 -21.56 19.55 -11.27
CA PHE A 738 -21.90 18.48 -12.18
C PHE A 738 -23.08 18.87 -13.06
N GLU A 739 -23.01 18.45 -14.32
CA GLU A 739 -24.02 18.73 -15.34
C GLU A 739 -24.39 17.47 -16.11
N ARG A 740 -25.67 17.37 -16.51
CA ARG A 740 -26.23 16.32 -17.37
C ARG A 740 -26.69 16.89 -18.71
N SER A 741 -26.49 16.16 -19.79
CA SER A 741 -27.10 16.39 -21.11
C SER A 741 -27.82 15.13 -21.59
N VAL A 742 -29.11 15.24 -21.91
CA VAL A 742 -29.95 14.12 -22.39
C VAL A 742 -30.11 14.22 -23.91
N ASP A 743 -29.86 13.12 -24.62
CA ASP A 743 -30.01 12.96 -26.07
C ASP A 743 -29.41 14.12 -26.90
N GLY A 744 -28.19 14.53 -26.54
CA GLY A 744 -27.52 15.63 -27.25
C GLY A 744 -28.02 17.04 -26.91
N GLY A 745 -28.97 17.16 -25.98
CA GLY A 745 -29.58 18.43 -25.54
C GLY A 745 -28.64 19.35 -24.76
N GLN A 746 -29.19 20.46 -24.26
CA GLN A 746 -28.43 21.41 -23.43
C GLN A 746 -27.97 20.77 -22.12
N TRP A 747 -26.82 21.22 -21.62
CA TRP A 747 -26.32 20.85 -20.29
C TRP A 747 -27.19 21.50 -19.21
N ALA A 748 -27.62 20.70 -18.24
CA ALA A 748 -28.37 21.13 -17.07
C ALA A 748 -27.57 20.78 -15.81
N ALA A 749 -27.46 21.70 -14.87
CA ALA A 749 -26.81 21.43 -13.59
C ALA A 749 -27.61 20.37 -12.80
N ILE A 750 -26.89 19.40 -12.23
CA ILE A 750 -27.46 18.34 -11.38
C ILE A 750 -27.05 18.47 -9.91
N GLY A 751 -25.92 19.15 -9.64
CA GLY A 751 -25.47 19.44 -8.28
C GLY A 751 -24.08 20.07 -8.26
N SER A 752 -23.60 20.37 -7.07
CA SER A 752 -22.23 20.81 -6.83
C SER A 752 -21.72 20.20 -5.55
N ASP A 753 -20.42 19.99 -5.48
CA ASP A 753 -19.76 19.41 -4.34
C ASP A 753 -18.38 20.06 -4.11
N SER A 754 -18.01 20.21 -2.85
CA SER A 754 -16.72 20.72 -2.36
C SER A 754 -16.01 19.74 -1.42
N SER A 755 -16.54 18.53 -1.21
CA SER A 755 -15.89 17.46 -0.46
C SER A 755 -14.81 16.79 -1.33
N SER A 756 -13.55 17.12 -1.06
CA SER A 756 -12.41 16.44 -1.68
C SER A 756 -11.96 15.30 -0.74
N PRO A 757 -11.18 14.32 -1.22
CA PRO A 757 -10.57 14.21 -2.56
C PRO A 757 -11.51 13.70 -3.66
N ALA A 758 -12.72 13.24 -3.30
CA ALA A 758 -13.66 12.63 -4.23
C ALA A 758 -14.99 13.38 -4.24
N TYR A 759 -15.25 14.10 -5.34
CA TYR A 759 -16.44 14.92 -5.48
C TYR A 759 -17.61 14.09 -6.01
N THR A 760 -18.77 14.10 -5.37
CA THR A 760 -19.92 13.25 -5.71
C THR A 760 -21.27 13.99 -5.64
N VAL A 761 -22.13 13.73 -6.61
CA VAL A 761 -23.56 14.08 -6.56
C VAL A 761 -24.40 12.89 -7.00
N PHE A 762 -25.70 12.96 -6.73
CA PHE A 762 -26.64 11.95 -7.21
C PHE A 762 -27.68 12.57 -8.14
N ASP A 763 -27.84 11.96 -9.31
CA ASP A 763 -28.82 12.37 -10.31
C ASP A 763 -30.02 11.42 -10.34
N ASP A 764 -31.23 11.96 -10.20
CA ASP A 764 -32.47 11.18 -10.28
C ASP A 764 -33.03 11.20 -11.71
N LEU A 765 -32.73 10.15 -12.46
CA LEU A 765 -33.22 9.96 -13.83
C LEU A 765 -34.68 9.50 -13.89
N ALA A 766 -35.19 8.84 -12.85
CA ALA A 766 -36.59 8.41 -12.82
C ALA A 766 -37.54 9.62 -12.87
N ALA A 767 -37.14 10.74 -12.26
CA ALA A 767 -37.86 12.01 -12.34
C ALA A 767 -37.96 12.59 -13.78
N LEU A 768 -37.12 12.14 -14.71
CA LEU A 768 -37.06 12.64 -16.09
C LEU A 768 -37.92 11.84 -17.07
N GLY A 769 -38.35 10.63 -16.71
CA GLY A 769 -39.20 9.77 -17.55
C GLY A 769 -38.57 9.47 -18.92
N LEU A 770 -37.27 9.19 -18.95
CA LEU A 770 -36.52 8.89 -20.18
C LEU A 770 -36.97 7.54 -20.75
N ALA A 771 -36.97 7.41 -22.08
CA ALA A 771 -37.22 6.13 -22.73
C ALA A 771 -35.96 5.25 -22.64
N ASP A 772 -36.14 3.94 -22.53
CA ASP A 772 -35.03 2.98 -22.56
C ASP A 772 -34.17 3.18 -23.81
N GLY A 773 -32.85 3.17 -23.64
CA GLY A 773 -31.90 3.45 -24.72
C GLY A 773 -31.54 4.93 -24.89
N THR A 774 -32.13 5.85 -24.11
CA THR A 774 -31.81 7.29 -24.22
C THR A 774 -30.39 7.56 -23.72
N ALA A 775 -29.55 8.20 -24.55
CA ALA A 775 -28.21 8.59 -24.13
C ALA A 775 -28.25 9.73 -23.10
N VAL A 776 -27.56 9.54 -21.98
CA VAL A 776 -27.36 10.53 -20.93
C VAL A 776 -25.86 10.80 -20.81
N ARG A 777 -25.45 12.06 -20.86
CA ARG A 777 -24.05 12.47 -20.75
C ARG A 777 -23.83 13.27 -19.49
N TYR A 778 -22.74 12.99 -18.78
CA TYR A 778 -22.31 13.69 -17.59
C TYR A 778 -20.98 14.40 -17.83
N ARG A 779 -20.81 15.55 -17.19
CA ARG A 779 -19.52 16.23 -17.05
C ARG A 779 -19.48 16.97 -15.72
N ALA A 780 -18.27 17.32 -15.31
CA ALA A 780 -18.02 18.15 -14.15
C ALA A 780 -17.25 19.42 -14.56
N THR A 781 -17.46 20.49 -13.80
CA THR A 781 -16.78 21.79 -13.98
C THR A 781 -16.28 22.28 -12.64
N MET A 782 -14.97 22.52 -12.53
CA MET A 782 -14.32 22.91 -11.29
C MET A 782 -13.90 24.38 -11.35
N SER A 783 -14.24 25.14 -10.31
CA SER A 783 -13.74 26.50 -10.14
C SER A 783 -12.34 26.45 -9.52
N VAL A 784 -11.38 27.09 -10.19
CA VAL A 784 -9.99 27.15 -9.73
C VAL A 784 -9.67 28.58 -9.29
N PRO A 785 -9.38 28.84 -8.00
CA PRO A 785 -9.10 30.19 -7.52
C PRO A 785 -7.97 30.88 -8.29
N GLY A 786 -8.32 31.97 -8.99
CA GLY A 786 -7.36 32.76 -9.77
C GLY A 786 -6.97 32.17 -11.13
N ALA A 787 -7.66 31.13 -11.62
CA ALA A 787 -7.49 30.56 -12.95
C ALA A 787 -8.85 30.35 -13.66
N GLU A 788 -8.81 29.91 -14.91
CA GLU A 788 -10.03 29.51 -15.63
C GLU A 788 -10.59 28.20 -15.06
N SER A 789 -11.92 28.04 -15.11
CA SER A 789 -12.57 26.79 -14.71
C SER A 789 -12.13 25.62 -15.58
N VAL A 790 -11.97 24.46 -14.96
CA VAL A 790 -11.58 23.22 -15.62
C VAL A 790 -12.83 22.38 -15.88
N VAL A 791 -12.92 21.74 -17.04
CA VAL A 791 -14.02 20.84 -17.40
C VAL A 791 -13.46 19.43 -17.52
N SER A 792 -14.18 18.45 -16.98
CA SER A 792 -13.79 17.04 -17.06
C SER A 792 -13.94 16.45 -18.46
N ASP A 793 -13.47 15.21 -18.62
CA ASP A 793 -13.98 14.31 -19.65
C ASP A 793 -15.50 14.12 -19.53
N ILE A 794 -16.16 13.75 -20.64
CA ILE A 794 -17.60 13.47 -20.67
C ILE A 794 -17.80 11.98 -20.52
N ARG A 795 -18.67 11.57 -19.61
CA ARG A 795 -19.16 10.19 -19.51
C ARG A 795 -20.50 10.04 -20.18
N THR A 796 -20.66 9.09 -21.09
CA THR A 796 -21.93 8.77 -21.76
C THR A 796 -22.47 7.44 -21.27
N VAL A 797 -23.71 7.44 -20.81
CA VAL A 797 -24.44 6.25 -20.34
C VAL A 797 -25.80 6.17 -21.02
N VAL A 798 -26.50 5.05 -20.81
CA VAL A 798 -27.81 4.78 -21.42
C VAL A 798 -28.88 4.68 -20.33
N ALA A 799 -29.98 5.43 -20.47
CA ALA A 799 -31.11 5.35 -19.54
C ALA A 799 -31.95 4.08 -19.79
N GLY A 800 -32.39 3.42 -18.70
CA GLY A 800 -33.30 2.27 -18.73
C GLY A 800 -32.61 0.91 -18.89
N GLU A 801 -33.36 -0.18 -18.70
CA GLU A 801 -32.83 -1.55 -18.76
C GLU A 801 -32.26 -1.87 -20.15
N ILE A 802 -31.04 -2.42 -20.20
CA ILE A 802 -30.44 -2.90 -21.44
C ILE A 802 -30.95 -4.33 -21.72
N PRO A 803 -31.33 -4.66 -22.97
CA PRO A 803 -31.55 -6.05 -23.37
C PRO A 803 -30.35 -6.93 -23.02
N GLN A 804 -30.59 -8.01 -22.30
CA GLN A 804 -29.53 -8.96 -21.92
C GLN A 804 -28.88 -9.57 -23.17
N PRO A 805 -27.55 -9.80 -23.17
CA PRO A 805 -26.86 -10.45 -24.28
C PRO A 805 -27.32 -11.90 -24.44
N ASP A 806 -27.11 -12.48 -25.62
CA ASP A 806 -27.43 -13.90 -25.87
C ASP A 806 -26.55 -14.83 -25.03
N SER A 807 -25.32 -14.42 -24.72
CA SER A 807 -24.41 -15.12 -23.81
C SER A 807 -23.38 -14.19 -23.18
N VAL A 808 -22.90 -14.56 -21.98
CA VAL A 808 -21.72 -13.97 -21.33
C VAL A 808 -20.72 -15.07 -21.02
N THR A 809 -19.45 -14.83 -21.33
CA THR A 809 -18.34 -15.76 -21.08
C THR A 809 -17.32 -15.11 -20.17
N VAL A 810 -16.88 -15.80 -19.11
CA VAL A 810 -15.67 -15.42 -18.35
C VAL A 810 -14.48 -15.91 -19.16
N ALA A 811 -13.92 -15.06 -20.01
CA ALA A 811 -12.84 -15.45 -20.92
C ALA A 811 -11.51 -14.91 -20.40
N GLY A 812 -10.55 -15.79 -20.16
CA GLY A 812 -9.28 -15.45 -19.54
C GLY A 812 -8.25 -16.55 -19.52
N SER A 813 -7.20 -16.34 -18.74
CA SER A 813 -6.12 -17.31 -18.47
C SER A 813 -6.54 -18.44 -17.52
N LEU A 814 -7.82 -18.57 -17.22
CA LEU A 814 -8.39 -19.61 -16.37
C LEU A 814 -9.36 -20.54 -17.11
N ASP A 815 -9.57 -20.30 -18.40
CA ASP A 815 -10.52 -21.06 -19.22
C ASP A 815 -10.07 -22.53 -19.29
N SER A 816 -8.76 -22.79 -19.39
CA SER A 816 -8.24 -24.16 -19.44
C SER A 816 -8.56 -24.95 -18.15
N GLU A 817 -8.51 -24.29 -17.00
CA GLU A 817 -8.84 -24.82 -15.67
C GLU A 817 -10.34 -25.05 -15.51
N MET A 818 -11.17 -24.26 -16.19
CA MET A 818 -12.62 -24.48 -16.33
C MET A 818 -12.96 -25.65 -17.26
N GLY A 819 -12.00 -26.14 -18.05
CA GLY A 819 -12.16 -27.25 -19.00
C GLY A 819 -12.29 -26.83 -20.46
N CYS A 820 -11.90 -25.61 -20.81
CA CYS A 820 -11.80 -25.15 -22.19
C CYS A 820 -10.56 -25.75 -22.90
N PRO A 821 -10.56 -25.78 -24.26
CA PRO A 821 -9.43 -26.30 -25.02
C PRO A 821 -8.14 -25.51 -24.85
N ASP A 822 -8.25 -24.19 -24.68
CA ASP A 822 -7.18 -23.21 -24.54
C ASP A 822 -7.71 -22.02 -23.70
N ASP A 823 -6.81 -21.10 -23.33
CA ASP A 823 -7.14 -19.83 -22.67
C ASP A 823 -7.70 -18.77 -23.64
N TRP A 824 -8.38 -17.77 -23.07
CA TRP A 824 -8.95 -16.61 -23.78
C TRP A 824 -9.95 -16.99 -24.88
N GLN A 825 -10.83 -17.95 -24.58
CA GLN A 825 -11.77 -18.52 -25.53
C GLN A 825 -13.20 -18.01 -25.29
N PRO A 826 -13.62 -16.90 -25.93
CA PRO A 826 -14.93 -16.30 -25.70
C PRO A 826 -16.08 -17.22 -26.12
N ALA A 827 -15.83 -18.19 -27.01
CA ALA A 827 -16.80 -19.18 -27.48
C ALA A 827 -16.81 -20.47 -26.64
N CYS A 828 -16.00 -20.58 -25.58
CA CYS A 828 -15.93 -21.80 -24.79
C CYS A 828 -17.16 -21.98 -23.90
N GLY A 829 -17.88 -23.09 -24.12
CA GLY A 829 -19.08 -23.40 -23.35
C GLY A 829 -18.85 -23.68 -21.86
N ALA A 830 -17.64 -24.12 -21.45
CA ALA A 830 -17.33 -24.37 -20.04
C ALA A 830 -17.18 -23.07 -19.23
N ALA A 831 -16.90 -21.96 -19.91
CA ALA A 831 -16.77 -20.62 -19.34
C ALA A 831 -18.05 -19.77 -19.51
N PHE A 832 -19.12 -20.35 -20.06
CA PHE A 832 -20.40 -19.64 -20.20
C PHE A 832 -21.08 -19.46 -18.86
N MET A 833 -21.47 -18.22 -18.61
CA MET A 833 -22.27 -17.85 -17.46
C MET A 833 -23.74 -18.16 -17.73
N THR A 834 -24.48 -18.39 -16.66
CA THR A 834 -25.94 -18.57 -16.69
C THR A 834 -26.60 -17.29 -16.21
N LEU A 835 -27.47 -16.70 -17.02
CA LEU A 835 -28.32 -15.59 -16.61
C LEU A 835 -29.34 -16.08 -15.58
N ASP A 836 -29.37 -15.44 -14.41
CA ASP A 836 -30.52 -15.57 -13.53
C ASP A 836 -31.61 -14.59 -13.99
N PRO A 837 -32.78 -15.07 -14.44
CA PRO A 837 -33.84 -14.21 -14.95
C PRO A 837 -34.50 -13.34 -13.87
N ALA A 838 -34.32 -13.66 -12.58
CA ALA A 838 -34.94 -12.96 -11.46
C ALA A 838 -34.23 -11.64 -11.09
N ASP A 839 -32.91 -11.61 -11.20
CA ASP A 839 -32.09 -10.42 -10.87
C ASP A 839 -31.22 -9.92 -12.03
N LYS A 840 -31.29 -10.58 -13.19
CA LYS A 840 -30.55 -10.22 -14.41
C LYS A 840 -29.03 -10.27 -14.29
N VAL A 841 -28.50 -10.94 -13.26
CA VAL A 841 -27.07 -11.17 -13.09
C VAL A 841 -26.68 -12.52 -13.69
N TRP A 842 -25.60 -12.51 -14.45
CA TRP A 842 -24.97 -13.72 -14.99
C TRP A 842 -24.05 -14.33 -13.97
N ARG A 843 -24.09 -15.66 -13.79
CA ARG A 843 -23.28 -16.37 -12.80
C ARG A 843 -22.58 -17.59 -13.38
N LEU A 844 -21.36 -17.84 -12.91
CA LEU A 844 -20.60 -19.06 -13.18
C LEU A 844 -19.84 -19.47 -11.93
N THR A 845 -20.14 -20.65 -11.38
CA THR A 845 -19.38 -21.22 -10.26
C THR A 845 -18.38 -22.22 -10.76
N VAL A 846 -17.10 -21.95 -10.49
CA VAL A 846 -16.00 -22.87 -10.69
C VAL A 846 -15.72 -23.56 -9.35
N PRO A 847 -16.11 -24.82 -9.17
CA PRO A 847 -16.05 -25.49 -7.86
C PRO A 847 -14.62 -25.75 -7.39
N LYS A 848 -13.65 -25.74 -8.31
CA LYS A 848 -12.24 -25.96 -8.03
C LYS A 848 -11.40 -25.22 -9.05
N LEU A 849 -11.12 -23.96 -8.78
CA LEU A 849 -10.08 -23.22 -9.47
C LEU A 849 -8.77 -23.40 -8.66
N PRO A 850 -7.65 -23.82 -9.27
CA PRO A 850 -6.37 -23.91 -8.57
C PRO A 850 -5.92 -22.57 -8.00
N ALA A 851 -5.07 -22.57 -6.98
CA ALA A 851 -4.46 -21.35 -6.50
C ALA A 851 -3.56 -20.77 -7.61
N GLY A 852 -3.59 -19.45 -7.80
CA GLY A 852 -2.83 -18.81 -8.88
C GLY A 852 -3.31 -17.40 -9.18
N THR A 853 -2.55 -16.73 -10.04
CA THR A 853 -2.94 -15.42 -10.58
C THR A 853 -3.55 -15.63 -11.96
N TYR A 854 -4.78 -15.15 -12.13
CA TYR A 854 -5.54 -15.27 -13.37
C TYR A 854 -5.92 -13.89 -13.89
N GLU A 855 -6.00 -13.77 -15.22
CA GLU A 855 -6.52 -12.59 -15.89
C GLU A 855 -7.75 -12.95 -16.71
N PHE A 856 -8.83 -12.16 -16.63
CA PHE A 856 -10.05 -12.44 -17.39
C PHE A 856 -10.88 -11.21 -17.70
N LYS A 857 -11.90 -11.40 -18.55
CA LYS A 857 -12.90 -10.40 -18.95
C LYS A 857 -14.25 -11.05 -19.20
N ALA A 858 -15.30 -10.22 -19.26
CA ALA A 858 -16.59 -10.63 -19.78
C ALA A 858 -16.60 -10.46 -21.30
N ALA A 859 -16.70 -11.57 -22.05
CA ALA A 859 -16.93 -11.53 -23.50
C ALA A 859 -18.40 -11.79 -23.83
N LEU A 860 -18.99 -10.99 -24.70
CA LEU A 860 -20.42 -11.11 -25.03
C LEU A 860 -20.65 -11.89 -26.32
N ASN A 861 -21.76 -12.64 -26.36
CA ASN A 861 -22.27 -13.33 -27.55
C ASN A 861 -21.24 -14.27 -28.23
N GLY A 862 -20.33 -14.83 -27.42
CA GLY A 862 -19.33 -15.79 -27.86
C GLY A 862 -18.17 -15.19 -28.66
N LYS A 863 -17.98 -13.86 -28.64
CA LYS A 863 -17.00 -13.14 -29.46
C LYS A 863 -16.32 -12.01 -28.67
N TRP A 864 -15.24 -11.48 -29.22
CA TRP A 864 -14.54 -10.31 -28.69
C TRP A 864 -15.05 -8.98 -29.24
N ASP A 865 -16.03 -9.00 -30.15
CA ASP A 865 -16.61 -7.79 -30.77
C ASP A 865 -17.13 -6.81 -29.70
N GLU A 866 -17.60 -7.34 -28.56
CA GLU A 866 -18.01 -6.59 -27.38
C GLU A 866 -17.54 -7.33 -26.12
N ASN A 867 -16.75 -6.66 -25.28
CA ASN A 867 -16.21 -7.23 -24.05
C ASN A 867 -15.92 -6.14 -23.02
N TYR A 868 -15.95 -6.54 -21.74
CA TYR A 868 -15.77 -5.64 -20.62
C TYR A 868 -14.72 -6.16 -19.65
N GLY A 869 -13.81 -5.27 -19.27
CA GLY A 869 -12.65 -5.55 -18.42
C GLY A 869 -12.71 -4.88 -17.06
N ALA A 870 -11.55 -4.58 -16.47
CA ALA A 870 -11.43 -3.90 -15.19
C ALA A 870 -12.30 -2.63 -15.13
N GLY A 871 -13.04 -2.48 -14.03
CA GLY A 871 -13.98 -1.36 -13.82
C GLY A 871 -15.20 -1.37 -14.76
N GLY A 872 -15.47 -2.47 -15.47
CA GLY A 872 -16.59 -2.56 -16.41
C GLY A 872 -16.35 -1.79 -17.71
N ALA A 873 -15.11 -1.42 -18.01
CA ALA A 873 -14.78 -0.64 -19.20
C ALA A 873 -14.89 -1.48 -20.49
N LEU A 874 -15.56 -0.94 -21.50
CA LEU A 874 -15.64 -1.53 -22.85
C LEU A 874 -14.22 -1.65 -23.44
N ASN A 875 -13.83 -2.87 -23.82
CA ASN A 875 -12.46 -3.21 -24.22
C ASN A 875 -11.39 -2.82 -23.17
N GLY A 876 -11.79 -2.76 -21.88
CA GLY A 876 -10.94 -2.34 -20.77
C GLY A 876 -9.74 -3.24 -20.52
N ALA A 877 -8.95 -2.95 -19.49
CA ALA A 877 -7.85 -3.82 -19.08
C ALA A 877 -8.36 -5.18 -18.58
N ASN A 878 -7.50 -6.20 -18.53
CA ASN A 878 -7.87 -7.50 -17.95
C ASN A 878 -8.13 -7.35 -16.44
N ILE A 879 -9.08 -8.12 -15.92
CA ILE A 879 -9.33 -8.20 -14.48
C ILE A 879 -8.34 -9.20 -13.90
N LEU A 880 -7.52 -8.76 -12.96
CA LEU A 880 -6.59 -9.61 -12.24
C LEU A 880 -7.31 -10.28 -11.06
N LEU A 881 -7.08 -11.58 -10.89
CA LEU A 881 -7.55 -12.36 -9.75
C LEU A 881 -6.39 -13.15 -9.18
N GLU A 882 -5.99 -12.81 -7.96
CA GLU A 882 -5.16 -13.68 -7.14
C GLU A 882 -6.10 -14.62 -6.37
N HIS A 883 -6.15 -15.88 -6.80
CA HIS A 883 -7.05 -16.88 -6.23
C HIS A 883 -6.28 -17.78 -5.26
N PRO A 884 -6.74 -17.97 -4.01
CA PRO A 884 -6.07 -18.84 -3.03
C PRO A 884 -6.31 -20.35 -3.30
N GLY A 885 -7.09 -20.68 -4.33
CA GLY A 885 -7.50 -22.04 -4.65
C GLY A 885 -8.82 -22.43 -3.99
N GLY A 886 -9.57 -23.31 -4.66
CA GLY A 886 -10.90 -23.73 -4.22
C GLY A 886 -12.02 -23.13 -5.08
N ALA A 887 -13.24 -23.09 -4.53
CA ALA A 887 -14.41 -22.65 -5.29
C ALA A 887 -14.46 -21.11 -5.43
N VAL A 888 -14.84 -20.64 -6.61
CA VAL A 888 -15.11 -19.22 -6.89
C VAL A 888 -16.37 -19.10 -7.74
N THR A 889 -17.19 -18.09 -7.46
CA THR A 889 -18.35 -17.77 -8.29
C THR A 889 -18.11 -16.43 -8.97
N PHE A 890 -18.14 -16.40 -10.30
CA PHE A 890 -18.08 -15.18 -11.08
C PHE A 890 -19.48 -14.61 -11.26
N ARG A 891 -19.63 -13.29 -11.09
CA ARG A 891 -20.88 -12.54 -11.29
C ARG A 891 -20.67 -11.43 -12.30
N TYR A 892 -21.53 -11.35 -13.31
CA TYR A 892 -21.53 -10.26 -14.27
C TYR A 892 -22.89 -9.58 -14.32
N ASP A 893 -22.90 -8.29 -14.09
CA ASP A 893 -24.08 -7.44 -14.26
C ASP A 893 -23.96 -6.69 -15.59
N HIS A 894 -24.91 -6.91 -16.50
CA HIS A 894 -24.88 -6.28 -17.81
C HIS A 894 -25.18 -4.77 -17.76
N THR A 895 -25.78 -4.28 -16.67
CA THR A 895 -26.11 -2.86 -16.49
C THR A 895 -24.86 -2.04 -16.18
N THR A 896 -24.05 -2.54 -15.23
CA THR A 896 -22.80 -1.90 -14.79
C THR A 896 -21.57 -2.40 -15.56
N HIS A 897 -21.73 -3.49 -16.32
CA HIS A 897 -20.66 -4.24 -16.99
C HIS A 897 -19.57 -4.80 -16.06
N LEU A 898 -19.80 -4.77 -14.75
CA LEU A 898 -18.86 -5.29 -13.78
C LEU A 898 -18.91 -6.82 -13.77
N LEU A 899 -17.74 -7.42 -13.94
CA LEU A 899 -17.50 -8.84 -13.71
C LEU A 899 -16.66 -8.98 -12.44
N SER A 900 -17.13 -9.77 -11.46
CA SER A 900 -16.45 -9.90 -10.17
C SER A 900 -16.41 -11.36 -9.69
N PRO A 901 -15.28 -11.83 -9.14
CA PRO A 901 -15.22 -13.09 -8.41
C PRO A 901 -15.76 -12.90 -6.99
N VAL A 902 -16.55 -13.84 -6.50
CA VAL A 902 -17.07 -13.86 -5.13
C VAL A 902 -16.86 -15.22 -4.46
N TYR A 903 -16.74 -15.20 -3.14
CA TYR A 903 -16.38 -16.38 -2.35
C TYR A 903 -17.48 -16.77 -1.36
N ALA A 904 -17.61 -18.07 -1.11
CA ALA A 904 -18.55 -18.58 -0.12
C ALA A 904 -18.22 -18.13 1.32
N SER A 905 -16.94 -17.88 1.62
CA SER A 905 -16.48 -17.37 2.93
C SER A 905 -17.03 -15.99 3.28
N GLN A 906 -17.45 -15.22 2.28
CA GLN A 906 -18.02 -13.89 2.45
C GLN A 906 -19.53 -13.93 2.73
N GLN A 907 -20.15 -15.11 2.81
CA GLN A 907 -21.59 -15.22 3.06
C GLN A 907 -21.92 -15.07 4.55
N PRO A 908 -23.08 -14.48 4.90
CA PRO A 908 -23.52 -14.37 6.28
C PRO A 908 -23.80 -15.76 6.88
N GLY A 909 -23.73 -15.88 8.21
CA GLY A 909 -24.01 -17.14 8.89
C GLY A 909 -25.47 -17.61 8.77
N ALA A 910 -26.40 -16.67 8.53
CA ALA A 910 -27.81 -16.97 8.25
C ALA A 910 -28.50 -15.79 7.56
N VAL A 911 -29.59 -16.07 6.83
CA VAL A 911 -30.47 -15.05 6.23
C VAL A 911 -31.92 -15.46 6.47
N ALA A 912 -32.74 -14.53 6.96
CA ALA A 912 -34.17 -14.72 7.14
C ALA A 912 -34.98 -13.80 6.23
N ALA A 913 -36.09 -14.30 5.68
CA ALA A 913 -37.16 -13.47 5.14
C ALA A 913 -38.15 -13.17 6.26
N ALA A 914 -37.81 -12.19 7.08
CA ALA A 914 -38.60 -11.83 8.25
C ALA A 914 -39.68 -10.81 7.87
N GLY A 915 -40.92 -11.08 8.26
CA GLY A 915 -42.08 -10.32 7.79
C GLY A 915 -43.42 -10.83 8.31
N SER A 916 -44.50 -10.25 7.78
CA SER A 916 -45.90 -10.55 8.13
C SER A 916 -46.41 -11.89 7.59
N MET A 917 -45.53 -12.75 7.10
CA MET A 917 -45.83 -14.10 6.62
C MET A 917 -45.23 -15.18 7.54
N ASN A 918 -44.52 -14.78 8.59
CA ASN A 918 -43.78 -15.73 9.42
C ASN A 918 -44.76 -16.59 10.24
N LEU A 919 -45.90 -16.07 10.70
CA LEU A 919 -46.95 -16.86 11.34
C LEU A 919 -47.45 -17.99 10.43
N GLU A 920 -47.73 -17.68 9.17
CA GLU A 920 -48.20 -18.64 8.16
C GLU A 920 -47.14 -19.68 7.81
N GLN A 921 -45.86 -19.33 7.93
CA GLN A 921 -44.72 -20.26 7.79
C GLN A 921 -44.52 -21.16 9.02
N GLY A 922 -45.21 -20.87 10.15
CA GLY A 922 -45.13 -21.64 11.39
C GLY A 922 -44.18 -21.06 12.44
N CYS A 923 -43.81 -19.78 12.32
CA CYS A 923 -43.12 -19.04 13.38
C CYS A 923 -44.08 -18.69 14.54
N PRO A 924 -43.55 -18.44 15.75
CA PRO A 924 -44.35 -17.99 16.89
C PRO A 924 -45.09 -16.66 16.70
N GLU A 925 -44.49 -15.71 15.98
CA GLU A 925 -45.06 -14.41 15.63
C GLU A 925 -44.48 -13.90 14.30
N ASP A 926 -45.03 -12.80 13.79
CA ASP A 926 -44.53 -12.12 12.60
C ASP A 926 -43.24 -11.35 12.89
N TRP A 927 -42.45 -11.05 11.85
CA TRP A 927 -41.22 -10.26 11.95
C TRP A 927 -40.14 -10.88 12.85
N MET A 928 -40.03 -12.22 12.84
CA MET A 928 -39.05 -12.97 13.63
C MET A 928 -37.83 -13.39 12.81
N PRO A 929 -36.72 -12.62 12.80
CA PRO A 929 -35.50 -13.00 12.09
C PRO A 929 -34.81 -14.22 12.69
N ALA A 930 -35.08 -14.53 13.97
CA ALA A 930 -34.53 -15.71 14.64
C ALA A 930 -35.29 -17.02 14.36
N CYS A 931 -36.47 -16.94 13.73
CA CYS A 931 -37.31 -18.10 13.48
C CYS A 931 -36.68 -19.03 12.40
N ASP A 932 -36.64 -20.33 12.67
CA ASP A 932 -36.05 -21.33 11.76
C ASP A 932 -36.83 -21.45 10.44
N GLN A 933 -38.16 -21.31 10.48
CA GLN A 933 -39.05 -21.43 9.33
C GLN A 933 -38.93 -20.25 8.36
N ALA A 934 -38.40 -19.11 8.84
CA ALA A 934 -38.12 -17.93 8.04
C ALA A 934 -36.71 -17.95 7.42
N GLN A 935 -35.84 -18.92 7.79
CA GLN A 935 -34.46 -18.97 7.31
C GLN A 935 -34.39 -19.47 5.87
N LEU A 936 -33.65 -18.75 5.05
CA LEU A 936 -33.23 -19.17 3.74
C LEU A 936 -32.06 -20.16 3.86
N LYS A 937 -31.85 -20.93 2.81
CA LYS A 937 -30.68 -21.82 2.66
C LYS A 937 -29.81 -21.30 1.54
N LEU A 938 -28.52 -21.14 1.82
CA LEU A 938 -27.53 -20.82 0.80
C LEU A 938 -27.46 -21.96 -0.21
N ASP A 939 -27.65 -21.64 -1.48
CA ASP A 939 -27.37 -22.56 -2.57
C ASP A 939 -25.89 -22.45 -2.94
N PRO A 940 -25.08 -23.51 -2.73
CA PRO A 940 -23.64 -23.46 -3.01
C PRO A 940 -23.33 -23.38 -4.51
N ALA A 941 -24.31 -23.57 -5.39
CA ALA A 941 -24.10 -23.52 -6.84
C ALA A 941 -24.07 -22.09 -7.39
N ASP A 942 -24.74 -21.13 -6.76
CA ASP A 942 -24.82 -19.73 -7.21
C ASP A 942 -24.61 -18.70 -6.09
N LEU A 943 -24.41 -19.17 -4.86
CA LEU A 943 -24.27 -18.38 -3.64
C LEU A 943 -25.47 -17.47 -3.35
N VAL A 944 -26.67 -17.88 -3.79
CA VAL A 944 -27.94 -17.21 -3.51
C VAL A 944 -28.68 -17.95 -2.39
N TRP A 945 -29.16 -17.21 -1.40
CA TRP A 945 -30.00 -17.73 -0.33
C TRP A 945 -31.42 -17.96 -0.85
N LYS A 946 -32.03 -19.12 -0.57
CA LYS A 946 -33.35 -19.51 -1.06
C LYS A 946 -34.24 -20.07 0.04
N LEU A 947 -35.49 -19.61 0.12
CA LEU A 947 -36.54 -20.17 0.97
C LEU A 947 -37.72 -20.59 0.09
N SER A 948 -38.13 -21.85 0.18
CA SER A 948 -39.33 -22.35 -0.49
C SER A 948 -40.45 -22.54 0.52
N VAL A 949 -41.52 -21.76 0.37
CA VAL A 949 -42.76 -21.90 1.14
C VAL A 949 -43.74 -22.69 0.29
N THR A 950 -44.12 -23.90 0.72
CA THR A 950 -44.90 -24.83 -0.12
C THR A 950 -46.35 -24.40 -0.33
N ASN A 951 -46.95 -23.70 0.65
CA ASN A 951 -48.34 -23.30 0.61
C ASN A 951 -48.58 -22.07 1.49
N LEU A 952 -48.32 -20.88 0.95
CA LEU A 952 -48.64 -19.61 1.59
C LEU A 952 -50.09 -19.23 1.23
N PRO A 953 -50.97 -18.80 2.16
CA PRO A 953 -52.33 -18.36 1.84
C PRO A 953 -52.36 -17.11 0.94
N ALA A 954 -53.47 -16.89 0.25
CA ALA A 954 -53.69 -15.65 -0.50
C ALA A 954 -53.74 -14.45 0.46
N GLY A 955 -53.04 -13.36 0.15
CA GLY A 955 -52.94 -12.21 1.03
C GLY A 955 -51.93 -11.17 0.59
N ASN A 956 -51.84 -10.09 1.37
CA ASN A 956 -50.80 -9.07 1.24
C ASN A 956 -49.81 -9.26 2.37
N TYR A 957 -48.54 -9.43 2.02
CA TYR A 957 -47.45 -9.65 2.95
C TYR A 957 -46.39 -8.56 2.81
N GLU A 958 -45.69 -8.29 3.90
CA GLU A 958 -44.51 -7.43 3.92
C GLU A 958 -43.35 -8.17 4.58
N PHE A 959 -42.14 -8.05 4.03
CA PHE A 959 -40.97 -8.71 4.58
C PHE A 959 -39.67 -8.01 4.17
N LYS A 960 -38.56 -8.42 4.77
CA LYS A 960 -37.19 -7.96 4.49
C LYS A 960 -36.18 -9.08 4.72
N ALA A 961 -34.97 -8.87 4.22
CA ALA A 961 -33.82 -9.68 4.60
C ALA A 961 -33.32 -9.26 5.98
N ALA A 962 -33.09 -10.23 6.85
CA ALA A 962 -32.47 -10.03 8.15
C ALA A 962 -31.31 -11.02 8.29
N LEU A 963 -30.10 -10.54 8.55
CA LEU A 963 -28.92 -11.39 8.56
C LEU A 963 -28.62 -11.89 9.96
N ASN A 964 -27.94 -13.04 10.03
CA ASN A 964 -27.41 -13.64 11.25
C ASN A 964 -28.47 -13.77 12.35
N ARG A 965 -29.72 -14.08 11.96
CA ARG A 965 -30.87 -14.29 12.85
C ARG A 965 -31.28 -13.07 13.69
N SER A 966 -30.91 -11.86 13.28
CA SER A 966 -31.24 -10.62 13.99
C SER A 966 -31.58 -9.48 13.04
N TRP A 967 -32.09 -8.37 13.57
CA TRP A 967 -32.31 -7.13 12.81
C TRP A 967 -31.09 -6.20 12.79
N ALA A 968 -29.95 -6.62 13.36
CA ALA A 968 -28.73 -5.80 13.42
C ALA A 968 -28.23 -5.42 12.01
N GLU A 969 -28.39 -6.33 11.06
CA GLU A 969 -28.11 -6.10 9.65
C GLU A 969 -29.33 -6.55 8.85
N SER A 970 -29.91 -5.64 8.08
CA SER A 970 -31.14 -5.90 7.35
C SER A 970 -31.21 -5.14 6.04
N TYR A 971 -31.89 -5.73 5.06
CA TYR A 971 -32.01 -5.14 3.73
C TYR A 971 -33.45 -5.17 3.25
N GLY A 972 -33.90 -4.01 2.79
CA GLY A 972 -35.27 -3.76 2.33
C GLY A 972 -35.41 -3.81 0.81
N ALA A 973 -36.47 -3.17 0.31
CA ALA A 973 -36.72 -3.02 -1.12
C ALA A 973 -35.49 -2.45 -1.85
N GLY A 974 -35.15 -3.05 -3.00
CA GLY A 974 -33.98 -2.67 -3.80
C GLY A 974 -32.62 -2.97 -3.16
N GLY A 975 -32.59 -3.79 -2.09
CA GLY A 975 -31.33 -4.12 -1.40
C GLY A 975 -30.77 -2.98 -0.54
N SER A 976 -31.58 -1.95 -0.25
CA SER A 976 -31.13 -0.85 0.60
C SER A 976 -30.94 -1.29 2.05
N PRO A 977 -29.80 -0.96 2.70
CA PRO A 977 -29.60 -1.19 4.12
C PRO A 977 -30.71 -0.54 4.93
N ASN A 978 -31.38 -1.30 5.80
CA ASN A 978 -32.55 -0.87 6.58
C ASN A 978 -33.67 -0.21 5.75
N GLY A 979 -33.74 -0.53 4.45
CA GLY A 979 -34.64 0.10 3.48
C GLY A 979 -36.13 -0.12 3.74
N ALA A 980 -37.01 0.24 2.82
CA ALA A 980 -38.46 0.00 2.98
C ALA A 980 -38.81 -1.51 2.98
N ASN A 981 -39.97 -1.88 3.54
CA ASN A 981 -40.46 -3.28 3.48
C ASN A 981 -40.74 -3.69 2.02
N ILE A 982 -40.49 -4.95 1.70
CA ILE A 982 -40.85 -5.54 0.42
C ILE A 982 -42.31 -5.99 0.51
N SER A 983 -43.18 -5.34 -0.25
CA SER A 983 -44.59 -5.72 -0.33
C SER A 983 -44.80 -6.84 -1.36
N LEU A 984 -45.58 -7.85 -0.99
CA LEU A 984 -45.96 -8.99 -1.83
C LEU A 984 -47.47 -9.19 -1.77
N VAL A 985 -48.13 -9.10 -2.92
CA VAL A 985 -49.50 -9.56 -3.09
C VAL A 985 -49.43 -10.98 -3.63
N HIS A 986 -49.95 -11.97 -2.90
CA HIS A 986 -49.89 -13.38 -3.26
C HIS A 986 -51.27 -13.99 -3.43
N ASP A 987 -51.47 -14.75 -4.50
CA ASP A 987 -52.75 -15.41 -4.84
C ASP A 987 -52.95 -16.75 -4.11
N GLY A 988 -51.94 -17.17 -3.34
CA GLY A 988 -51.93 -18.40 -2.57
C GLY A 988 -51.30 -19.58 -3.31
N GLY A 989 -50.65 -20.47 -2.56
CA GLY A 989 -49.87 -21.59 -3.09
C GLY A 989 -48.37 -21.44 -2.84
N PRO A 990 -47.50 -22.12 -3.60
CA PRO A 990 -46.07 -22.09 -3.35
C PRO A 990 -45.46 -20.71 -3.62
N LEU A 991 -44.43 -20.36 -2.88
CA LEU A 991 -43.64 -19.12 -3.02
C LEU A 991 -42.16 -19.47 -2.86
N THR A 992 -41.30 -18.90 -3.70
CA THR A 992 -39.84 -18.95 -3.50
C THR A 992 -39.31 -17.55 -3.24
N ILE A 993 -38.63 -17.38 -2.10
CA ILE A 993 -37.93 -16.15 -1.76
C ILE A 993 -36.44 -16.37 -2.00
N ARG A 994 -35.79 -15.39 -2.61
CA ARG A 994 -34.36 -15.39 -2.91
C ARG A 994 -33.71 -14.16 -2.29
N TYR A 995 -32.48 -14.30 -1.80
CA TYR A 995 -31.64 -13.19 -1.36
C TYR A 995 -30.22 -13.40 -1.86
N ASP A 996 -29.69 -12.40 -2.53
CA ASP A 996 -28.29 -12.37 -2.92
C ASP A 996 -27.53 -11.46 -1.94
N HIS A 997 -26.51 -12.01 -1.27
CA HIS A 997 -25.77 -11.27 -0.26
C HIS A 997 -24.95 -10.11 -0.83
N PHE A 998 -24.49 -10.21 -2.08
CA PHE A 998 -23.58 -9.23 -2.66
C PHE A 998 -24.30 -8.07 -3.34
N THR A 999 -25.58 -8.23 -3.71
CA THR A 999 -26.44 -7.10 -4.11
C THR A 999 -27.42 -6.69 -3.03
N HIS A 1000 -27.53 -7.50 -1.96
CA HIS A 1000 -28.51 -7.38 -0.88
C HIS A 1000 -29.98 -7.42 -1.32
N VAL A 1001 -30.25 -7.71 -2.60
CA VAL A 1001 -31.59 -7.72 -3.15
C VAL A 1001 -32.30 -9.01 -2.74
N MET A 1002 -33.50 -8.84 -2.15
CA MET A 1002 -34.41 -9.95 -1.87
C MET A 1002 -35.60 -9.91 -2.84
N THR A 1003 -35.89 -11.03 -3.50
CA THR A 1003 -37.01 -11.18 -4.44
C THR A 1003 -37.92 -12.34 -4.01
N ALA A 1004 -39.19 -12.27 -4.40
CA ALA A 1004 -40.17 -13.33 -4.13
C ALA A 1004 -41.01 -13.62 -5.37
N GLY A 1005 -41.16 -14.90 -5.72
CA GLY A 1005 -41.90 -15.34 -6.91
C GLY A 1005 -42.10 -16.84 -7.04
#